data_AF-L0DFV3-F1
#
_entry.id   AF-L0DFV3-F1
#
_cell.length_a   1.000
_cell.length_b   1.000
_cell.length_c   1.000
_cell.angle_alpha   90.00
_cell.angle_beta   90.00
_cell.angle_gamma   90.00
#
_symmetry.space_group_name_H-M   'P 1'
#
loop_
_entity.id
_entity.type
_entity.pdbx_description
1 polymer ?
#
loop_
_entity_poly.entity_id
_entity_poly.type
_entity_poly.pdbx_seq_one_letter_code
_entity_poly.pdbx_strand_id
1 'polypeptide(L)'
;MRYSRPPSTMGTRIHGLLRWIVFVGAFASALATGSVGLADEPVAGSPANYVLHLADGGFVAGKFRETDRPGMLRWQGNAFTSPFDFNLKSIDTMQAPAPTQVVVPEGAFRIELSGGDVVFGTLVMLDDKEAELDLPRIGRLRIQRSHLLRLERWQGRADLVYLGPTGLTGWTPSPDGGPKAWREESGALMTDQEGASITSDIPLPARAVIEFELSWKNQPDFVLTLGGVGLRGGDVKKEENPFRFEVWEQELVVQRETPKEADVASLGKLDAGPGHVHLRVYFDDERGRLIVDSPDGKPLAELNVAASKPHVLAGFQLENKKGDVRLERLEITRWNGELLREPLPDGPNLRRTDGSNLSAKGIRFDAESKSFVVSEGDKESRIPLDETARLTFSHLTEIPARPINLLLQEGSRLSGDLVGVVKDALMLKIPGVEEPVRLPIDRLRSLVANHSQDASVANPPSTPRLEMDGVRLIGRLVDGKSESGVSCLTWQPNGSATASTLLAGMASGRILYKEPAPVTVTAPRVTTIREGNRVQVVNAPFVIQPIPPPQPAAPQGGLQGFIMAFAGAAQGRPAVASPTKADVGANADTAAPGRRALYLRTGDIIPAEVTKIDEKGVTIRTSHSKDAFVPHEKIKAVELSEEPIIPVRLNKAKRERLLTLPRVQKGSPPTHLIRSKNGDYLRGRVVGMDEKSLQVEVRLEVKTLPRDRVARIIWLQAEDLEAGKDPALQQQEPAKIDEELLVQALRKDGVRLTFTPDRFEGDTLTGTSRVLGECRVRLDEVDQLLIGKAIEKEAAQLTFQRWLLTDAPEPKVTEDDGGGASGGGGSSGLSSPLVGKPAPDFSLEQLGGKTFRLADAKGKVVVLDFWATWCGPCLQAMPQVEKVTGEFRDQGVMLVAVNLQESPKEISAMLERHKLNLTVALDKDGAVAEKYKANAIPQTVIIDREGNVTRLFVGGGPHLGDQLREAIQATLGGPDAKKTPVSGGTDPKEPAK
;
A
#
# COMPACT_ATOMS: atom_id res chain seq x y z
N MET A 1 12.13 29.69 62.03
CA MET A 1 11.47 29.38 63.32
C MET A 1 10.32 28.43 63.01
N ARG A 2 10.02 27.29 63.65
CA ARG A 2 10.60 26.35 64.67
C ARG A 2 9.87 24.98 64.42
N TYR A 3 10.28 23.76 64.79
CA TYR A 3 11.50 23.08 65.28
C TYR A 3 11.33 21.56 64.92
N SER A 4 12.27 20.87 64.27
CA SER A 4 13.29 19.97 64.88
C SER A 4 12.87 18.50 65.15
N ARG A 5 13.41 17.55 64.34
CA ARG A 5 14.29 16.36 64.64
C ARG A 5 14.33 15.72 66.06
N PRO A 6 14.98 14.53 66.29
CA PRO A 6 15.51 13.44 65.41
C PRO A 6 14.99 12.03 65.93
N PRO A 7 15.73 10.93 66.28
CA PRO A 7 17.00 10.30 65.78
C PRO A 7 17.01 8.73 65.59
N SER A 8 17.98 8.22 64.80
CA SER A 8 18.84 7.01 64.98
C SER A 8 18.28 5.59 65.31
N THR A 9 18.76 4.51 64.67
CA THR A 9 20.00 3.82 65.11
C THR A 9 20.70 2.89 64.07
N MET A 10 21.94 2.51 64.41
CA MET A 10 22.98 1.66 63.78
C MET A 10 22.53 0.33 63.13
N GLY A 11 23.30 -0.41 62.31
CA GLY A 11 24.70 -0.26 61.86
C GLY A 11 25.49 -1.59 61.83
N THR A 12 26.49 -1.67 60.91
CA THR A 12 27.64 -2.64 60.76
C THR A 12 27.46 -3.67 59.62
N ARG A 13 28.09 -3.60 58.41
CA ARG A 13 29.50 -3.53 57.91
C ARG A 13 30.22 -4.90 57.69
N ILE A 14 31.15 -4.90 56.70
CA ILE A 14 32.18 -5.90 56.30
C ILE A 14 31.69 -6.94 55.23
N HIS A 15 32.04 -6.90 53.93
CA HIS A 15 33.31 -7.02 53.16
C HIS A 15 33.90 -8.45 53.01
N GLY A 16 34.14 -8.94 51.77
CA GLY A 16 35.13 -10.03 51.52
C GLY A 16 34.97 -11.01 50.33
N LEU A 17 35.21 -10.56 49.08
CA LEU A 17 35.91 -11.26 47.96
C LEU A 17 35.61 -12.72 47.47
N LEU A 18 35.35 -12.84 46.14
CA LEU A 18 35.95 -13.77 45.11
C LEU A 18 35.84 -15.33 45.27
N ARG A 19 35.69 -16.21 44.24
CA ARG A 19 35.89 -16.19 42.76
C ARG A 19 35.16 -17.37 42.01
N TRP A 20 34.78 -17.13 40.74
CA TRP A 20 34.89 -18.01 39.52
C TRP A 20 33.77 -18.97 38.98
N ILE A 21 33.25 -18.57 37.79
CA ILE A 21 33.09 -19.30 36.48
C ILE A 21 32.19 -20.55 36.36
N VAL A 22 31.15 -20.49 35.48
CA VAL A 22 31.08 -21.03 34.09
C VAL A 22 29.89 -20.39 33.35
N PHE A 23 30.04 -20.17 32.03
CA PHE A 23 29.03 -19.62 31.10
C PHE A 23 28.57 -20.73 30.14
N VAL A 24 27.27 -20.93 29.93
CA VAL A 24 26.72 -21.59 28.73
C VAL A 24 25.43 -20.88 28.34
N GLY A 25 25.38 -20.33 27.13
CA GLY A 25 24.14 -19.87 26.50
C GLY A 25 23.77 -20.78 25.33
N ALA A 26 22.51 -20.74 24.91
CA ALA A 26 22.05 -21.35 23.67
C ALA A 26 21.20 -20.34 22.90
N PHE A 27 21.76 -19.82 21.80
CA PHE A 27 21.02 -19.11 20.76
C PHE A 27 20.15 -20.11 19.99
N ALA A 28 18.96 -19.70 19.56
CA ALA A 28 18.19 -20.37 18.51
C ALA A 28 17.75 -19.34 17.47
N SER A 29 17.98 -19.65 16.20
CA SER A 29 18.03 -18.67 15.11
C SER A 29 16.67 -18.15 14.66
N ALA A 30 16.60 -16.84 14.39
CA ALA A 30 15.63 -16.31 13.44
C ALA A 30 16.11 -16.63 12.00
N LEU A 31 15.27 -17.31 11.22
CA LEU A 31 15.45 -17.48 9.78
C LEU A 31 14.41 -16.62 9.06
N ALA A 32 14.89 -15.61 8.33
CA ALA A 32 14.05 -14.75 7.51
C ALA A 32 13.86 -15.37 6.11
N THR A 33 12.62 -15.60 5.70
CA THR A 33 12.27 -15.93 4.31
C THR A 33 10.91 -15.33 3.92
N GLY A 34 10.90 -14.47 2.89
CA GLY A 34 9.73 -14.24 2.04
C GLY A 34 8.70 -13.21 2.53
N SER A 35 9.07 -11.94 2.57
CA SER A 35 8.09 -10.84 2.70
C SER A 35 7.26 -10.67 1.42
N VAL A 36 6.00 -11.13 1.44
CA VAL A 36 4.95 -10.57 0.58
C VAL A 36 4.52 -9.24 1.20
N GLY A 37 4.39 -8.18 0.39
CA GLY A 37 4.11 -6.83 0.87
C GLY A 37 2.74 -6.71 1.57
N LEU A 38 2.76 -6.80 2.89
CA LEU A 38 1.69 -6.32 3.76
C LEU A 38 1.83 -4.81 3.95
N ALA A 39 0.71 -4.14 4.26
CA ALA A 39 0.68 -2.70 4.51
C ALA A 39 1.63 -2.31 5.66
N ASP A 40 2.21 -1.11 5.56
CA ASP A 40 3.15 -0.57 6.57
C ASP A 40 2.61 -0.73 8.00
N GLU A 41 3.37 -1.40 8.87
CA GLU A 41 3.08 -1.38 10.30
C GLU A 41 3.23 0.05 10.83
N PRO A 42 2.34 0.51 11.73
CA PRO A 42 2.43 1.86 12.27
C PRO A 42 3.69 2.01 13.13
N VAL A 43 4.56 2.94 12.72
CA VAL A 43 5.79 3.28 13.44
C VAL A 43 5.47 3.58 14.90
N ALA A 44 6.05 2.79 15.81
CA ALA A 44 5.85 2.93 17.25
C ALA A 44 6.33 4.33 17.72
N GLY A 45 5.39 5.17 18.15
CA GLY A 45 5.67 6.52 18.67
C GLY A 45 4.79 7.64 18.11
N SER A 46 3.98 7.40 17.07
CA SER A 46 3.03 8.41 16.60
C SER A 46 1.87 8.57 17.60
N PRO A 47 1.44 9.80 17.97
CA PRO A 47 0.32 9.99 18.88
C PRO A 47 -0.95 9.40 18.27
N ALA A 48 -1.65 8.57 19.05
CA ALA A 48 -2.83 7.84 18.61
C ALA A 48 -4.01 8.82 18.43
N ASN A 49 -4.13 9.37 17.22
CA ASN A 49 -5.14 10.38 16.88
C ASN A 49 -6.43 9.72 16.42
N TYR A 50 -7.55 10.35 16.75
CA TYR A 50 -8.86 9.99 16.21
C TYR A 50 -8.96 10.47 14.76
N VAL A 51 -9.80 9.83 13.95
CA VAL A 51 -10.09 10.25 12.57
C VAL A 51 -11.57 10.58 12.45
N LEU A 52 -11.87 11.81 12.03
CA LEU A 52 -13.23 12.24 11.70
C LEU A 52 -13.46 12.08 10.20
N HIS A 53 -14.45 11.28 9.82
CA HIS A 53 -14.95 11.10 8.47
C HIS A 53 -16.20 11.96 8.24
N LEU A 54 -16.29 12.55 7.06
CA LEU A 54 -17.38 13.45 6.65
C LEU A 54 -18.30 12.73 5.67
N ALA A 55 -19.58 13.09 5.69
CA ALA A 55 -20.62 12.52 4.83
C ALA A 55 -20.35 12.70 3.32
N ASP A 56 -19.41 13.57 2.95
CA ASP A 56 -19.00 13.85 1.58
C ASP A 56 -17.79 13.03 1.11
N GLY A 57 -17.32 12.08 1.93
CA GLY A 57 -16.16 11.22 1.69
C GLY A 57 -14.82 11.82 2.13
N GLY A 58 -14.82 13.01 2.72
CA GLY A 58 -13.64 13.60 3.35
C GLY A 58 -13.27 12.93 4.69
N PHE A 59 -12.03 13.13 5.14
CA PHE A 59 -11.57 12.77 6.48
C PHE A 59 -10.47 13.71 7.00
N VAL A 60 -10.35 13.83 8.32
CA VAL A 60 -9.29 14.59 8.99
C VAL A 60 -8.91 13.97 10.34
N ALA A 61 -7.64 13.54 10.44
CA ALA A 61 -7.03 13.12 11.68
C ALA A 61 -6.85 14.29 12.66
N GLY A 62 -7.18 14.08 13.93
CA GLY A 62 -7.20 15.14 14.92
C GLY A 62 -7.79 14.74 16.26
N LYS A 63 -8.39 15.71 16.94
CA LYS A 63 -9.02 15.55 18.26
C LYS A 63 -10.18 16.52 18.48
N PHE A 64 -11.09 16.11 19.35
CA PHE A 64 -12.16 16.96 19.88
C PHE A 64 -11.63 18.23 20.57
N ARG A 65 -12.47 19.27 20.57
CA ARG A 65 -12.31 20.50 21.36
C ARG A 65 -13.66 20.87 21.99
N GLU A 66 -13.60 21.68 23.04
CA GLU A 66 -14.80 22.09 23.76
C GLU A 66 -15.76 22.93 22.90
N THR A 67 -17.05 22.63 23.02
CA THR A 67 -18.14 23.42 22.47
C THR A 67 -19.42 23.17 23.26
N ASP A 68 -20.19 24.22 23.45
CA ASP A 68 -21.47 24.27 24.15
C ASP A 68 -22.68 24.28 23.20
N ARG A 69 -22.46 24.13 21.89
CA ARG A 69 -23.50 24.18 20.86
C ARG A 69 -24.07 22.78 20.57
N PRO A 70 -25.36 22.54 20.82
CA PRO A 70 -26.00 21.27 20.51
C PRO A 70 -25.91 20.95 19.02
N GLY A 71 -25.74 19.66 18.71
CA GLY A 71 -25.65 19.16 17.33
C GLY A 71 -24.41 19.63 16.55
N MET A 72 -23.36 20.10 17.24
CA MET A 72 -22.13 20.56 16.61
C MET A 72 -20.89 19.92 17.26
N LEU A 73 -19.89 19.62 16.44
CA LEU A 73 -18.64 18.97 16.85
C LEU A 73 -17.47 19.86 16.42
N ARG A 74 -16.69 20.32 17.41
CA ARG A 74 -15.49 21.14 17.18
C ARG A 74 -14.25 20.25 17.13
N TRP A 75 -13.50 20.32 16.03
CA TRP A 75 -12.42 19.38 15.71
C TRP A 75 -11.10 20.09 15.41
N GLN A 76 -10.06 19.82 16.19
CA GLN A 76 -8.70 20.26 15.89
C GLN A 76 -8.02 19.23 14.98
N GLY A 77 -7.87 19.56 13.70
CA GLY A 77 -7.01 18.82 12.79
C GLY A 77 -5.53 19.06 13.07
N ASN A 78 -4.68 18.07 12.80
CA ASN A 78 -3.26 18.10 13.16
C ASN A 78 -2.41 19.13 12.37
N ALA A 79 -2.75 19.36 11.10
CA ALA A 79 -2.00 20.27 10.20
C ALA A 79 -2.52 21.72 10.19
N PHE A 80 -3.40 22.07 11.12
CA PHE A 80 -4.23 23.28 11.08
C PHE A 80 -4.05 24.14 12.34
N THR A 81 -4.08 25.47 12.19
CA THR A 81 -3.88 26.44 13.28
C THR A 81 -5.05 26.54 14.26
N SER A 82 -6.26 26.21 13.83
CA SER A 82 -7.52 26.38 14.57
C SER A 82 -8.46 25.18 14.35
N PRO A 83 -9.47 24.98 15.22
CA PRO A 83 -10.42 23.90 15.01
C PRO A 83 -11.52 24.24 13.99
N PHE A 84 -12.01 23.20 13.33
CA PHE A 84 -13.19 23.23 12.47
C PHE A 84 -14.47 23.03 13.28
N ASP A 85 -15.53 23.75 12.95
CA ASP A 85 -16.87 23.59 13.52
C ASP A 85 -17.77 22.84 12.54
N PHE A 86 -17.95 21.53 12.72
CA PHE A 86 -18.80 20.70 11.87
C PHE A 86 -20.20 20.50 12.48
N ASN A 87 -21.24 20.62 11.65
CA ASN A 87 -22.59 20.20 12.04
C ASN A 87 -22.66 18.66 12.04
N LEU A 88 -23.43 18.04 12.93
CA LEU A 88 -23.57 16.58 12.92
C LEU A 88 -24.03 16.01 11.57
N LYS A 89 -24.82 16.74 10.77
CA LYS A 89 -25.29 16.31 9.44
C LYS A 89 -24.21 16.25 8.35
N SER A 90 -23.00 16.75 8.62
CA SER A 90 -21.85 16.65 7.69
C SER A 90 -20.80 15.63 8.13
N ILE A 91 -21.02 14.93 9.24
CA ILE A 91 -20.12 13.94 9.83
C ILE A 91 -20.71 12.55 9.58
N ASP A 92 -19.96 11.65 8.97
CA ASP A 92 -20.37 10.25 8.82
C ASP A 92 -20.05 9.47 10.11
N THR A 93 -18.76 9.36 10.41
CA THR A 93 -18.27 8.68 11.61
C THR A 93 -17.01 9.32 12.15
N MET A 94 -16.77 9.17 13.44
CA MET A 94 -15.47 9.40 14.08
C MET A 94 -14.97 8.05 14.61
N GLN A 95 -13.73 7.70 14.28
CA GLN A 95 -13.11 6.44 14.69
C GLN A 95 -11.91 6.70 15.62
N ALA A 96 -11.85 5.95 16.72
CA ALA A 96 -10.68 5.89 17.58
C ALA A 96 -9.56 5.06 16.94
N PRO A 97 -8.29 5.29 17.32
CA PRO A 97 -7.20 4.36 17.01
C PRO A 97 -7.54 2.95 17.53
N ALA A 98 -7.06 1.93 16.82
CA ALA A 98 -7.29 0.53 17.19
C ALA A 98 -6.81 0.26 18.64
N PRO A 99 -7.64 -0.35 19.50
CA PRO A 99 -7.26 -0.58 20.89
C PRO A 99 -6.09 -1.55 20.98
N THR A 100 -5.09 -1.22 21.79
CA THR A 100 -3.91 -2.07 22.03
C THR A 100 -4.21 -3.27 22.93
N GLN A 101 -5.33 -3.25 23.65
CA GLN A 101 -5.82 -4.33 24.51
C GLN A 101 -7.35 -4.36 24.48
N VAL A 102 -7.94 -5.55 24.64
CA VAL A 102 -9.40 -5.70 24.81
C VAL A 102 -9.79 -5.13 26.17
N VAL A 103 -10.69 -4.14 26.17
CA VAL A 103 -11.30 -3.60 27.40
C VAL A 103 -12.54 -4.43 27.72
N VAL A 104 -12.51 -5.13 28.86
CA VAL A 104 -13.67 -5.88 29.35
C VAL A 104 -14.58 -4.94 30.15
N PRO A 105 -15.90 -4.95 29.95
CA PRO A 105 -16.82 -4.12 30.73
C PRO A 105 -16.78 -4.44 32.24
N GLU A 106 -17.07 -3.44 33.07
CA GLU A 106 -17.11 -3.55 34.52
C GLU A 106 -18.57 -3.52 35.03
N GLY A 107 -18.83 -4.19 36.16
CA GLY A 107 -20.15 -4.22 36.82
C GLY A 107 -20.94 -5.52 36.56
N ALA A 108 -21.89 -5.83 37.45
CA ALA A 108 -22.56 -7.14 37.46
C ALA A 108 -23.58 -7.36 36.33
N PHE A 109 -24.11 -6.27 35.75
CA PHE A 109 -25.23 -6.29 34.81
C PHE A 109 -24.84 -5.73 33.44
N ARG A 110 -25.40 -6.34 32.38
CA ARG A 110 -25.63 -5.75 31.06
C ARG A 110 -27.07 -5.26 31.07
N ILE A 111 -27.26 -3.95 30.91
CA ILE A 111 -28.57 -3.30 30.90
C ILE A 111 -28.91 -2.90 29.48
N GLU A 112 -30.13 -3.20 29.05
CA GLU A 112 -30.66 -2.88 27.73
C GLU A 112 -31.83 -1.91 27.91
N LEU A 113 -31.79 -0.78 27.18
CA LEU A 113 -32.87 0.20 27.18
C LEU A 113 -33.81 -0.06 26.00
N SER A 114 -35.06 0.41 26.09
CA SER A 114 -36.06 0.24 25.03
C SER A 114 -35.57 0.76 23.67
N GLY A 115 -34.70 1.77 23.67
CA GLY A 115 -34.06 2.32 22.47
C GLY A 115 -32.87 1.56 21.88
N GLY A 116 -32.57 0.34 22.35
CA GLY A 116 -31.44 -0.45 21.85
C GLY A 116 -30.05 -0.04 22.38
N ASP A 117 -29.99 0.95 23.29
CA ASP A 117 -28.79 1.24 24.06
C ASP A 117 -28.45 0.06 24.99
N VAL A 118 -27.17 -0.18 25.19
CA VAL A 118 -26.65 -1.23 26.06
C VAL A 118 -25.53 -0.65 26.93
N VAL A 119 -25.67 -0.75 28.25
CA VAL A 119 -24.63 -0.29 29.19
C VAL A 119 -24.26 -1.39 30.18
N PHE A 120 -23.05 -1.33 30.71
CA PHE A 120 -22.56 -2.25 31.72
C PHE A 120 -22.35 -1.52 33.05
N GLY A 121 -22.79 -2.13 34.15
CA GLY A 121 -22.67 -1.52 35.47
C GLY A 121 -23.35 -2.31 36.59
N THR A 122 -23.63 -1.62 37.70
CA THR A 122 -24.24 -2.20 38.90
C THR A 122 -25.60 -1.58 39.17
N LEU A 123 -26.60 -2.41 39.47
CA LEU A 123 -27.91 -1.93 39.90
C LEU A 123 -27.82 -1.40 41.34
N VAL A 124 -28.19 -0.13 41.54
CA VAL A 124 -28.26 0.52 42.85
C VAL A 124 -29.69 0.51 43.39
N MET A 125 -30.66 0.80 42.53
CA MET A 125 -32.09 0.89 42.86
C MET A 125 -32.95 0.50 41.67
N LEU A 126 -34.11 -0.10 41.93
CA LEU A 126 -35.17 -0.34 40.95
C LEU A 126 -36.51 -0.23 41.69
N ASP A 127 -37.44 0.56 41.17
CA ASP A 127 -38.84 0.56 41.59
C ASP A 127 -39.79 0.64 40.36
N ASP A 128 -41.05 1.01 40.59
CA ASP A 128 -42.06 1.11 39.54
C ASP A 128 -41.96 2.39 38.68
N LYS A 129 -41.08 3.34 39.04
CA LYS A 129 -40.90 4.65 38.39
C LYS A 129 -39.52 4.83 37.77
N GLU A 130 -38.47 4.36 38.43
CA GLU A 130 -37.08 4.52 37.97
C GLU A 130 -36.15 3.37 38.35
N ALA A 131 -34.98 3.37 37.72
CA ALA A 131 -33.82 2.59 38.11
C ALA A 131 -32.61 3.51 38.26
N GLU A 132 -31.81 3.31 39.31
CA GLU A 132 -30.51 3.96 39.47
C GLU A 132 -29.41 2.91 39.25
N LEU A 133 -28.52 3.20 38.30
CA LEU A 133 -27.37 2.37 37.96
C LEU A 133 -26.08 3.11 38.33
N ASP A 134 -25.07 2.39 38.80
CA ASP A 134 -23.70 2.89 38.89
C ASP A 134 -22.89 2.32 37.73
N LEU A 135 -22.53 3.17 36.77
CA LEU A 135 -21.79 2.81 35.57
C LEU A 135 -20.30 3.17 35.79
N PRO A 136 -19.38 2.19 35.85
CA PRO A 136 -17.97 2.46 36.07
C PRO A 136 -17.41 3.49 35.07
N ARG A 137 -16.64 4.46 35.58
CA ARG A 137 -16.05 5.61 34.85
C ARG A 137 -17.03 6.64 34.24
N ILE A 138 -18.30 6.32 34.07
CA ILE A 138 -19.35 7.27 33.64
C ILE A 138 -20.01 7.95 34.86
N GLY A 139 -20.31 7.17 35.90
CA GLY A 139 -20.98 7.62 37.12
C GLY A 139 -22.40 7.07 37.25
N ARG A 140 -23.19 7.66 38.15
CA ARG A 140 -24.57 7.22 38.37
C ARG A 140 -25.51 7.70 37.25
N LEU A 141 -26.42 6.83 36.87
CA LEU A 141 -27.42 7.05 35.83
C LEU A 141 -28.81 6.76 36.39
N ARG A 142 -29.72 7.74 36.32
CA ARG A 142 -31.14 7.55 36.61
C ARG A 142 -31.92 7.38 35.32
N ILE A 143 -32.67 6.28 35.23
CA ILE A 143 -33.44 5.89 34.06
C ILE A 143 -34.89 5.72 34.46
N GLN A 144 -35.80 6.34 33.72
CA GLN A 144 -37.23 6.09 33.85
C GLN A 144 -37.55 4.62 33.58
N ARG A 145 -38.38 4.02 34.42
CA ARG A 145 -38.69 2.59 34.44
C ARG A 145 -39.32 2.07 33.13
N SER A 146 -40.01 2.94 32.40
CA SER A 146 -40.58 2.71 31.07
C SER A 146 -39.55 2.60 29.95
N HIS A 147 -38.34 3.12 30.14
CA HIS A 147 -37.24 3.06 29.18
C HIS A 147 -36.29 1.87 29.41
N LEU A 148 -36.51 1.09 30.47
CA LEU A 148 -35.72 -0.08 30.82
C LEU A 148 -36.35 -1.32 30.17
N LEU A 149 -35.62 -2.00 29.29
CA LEU A 149 -36.11 -3.19 28.59
C LEU A 149 -35.64 -4.49 29.27
N ARG A 150 -34.36 -4.53 29.66
CA ARG A 150 -33.73 -5.74 30.21
C ARG A 150 -32.61 -5.42 31.19
N LEU A 151 -32.45 -6.24 32.23
CA LEU A 151 -31.21 -6.33 33.01
C LEU A 151 -30.75 -7.78 33.00
N GLU A 152 -29.53 -8.02 32.55
CA GLU A 152 -28.95 -9.35 32.44
C GLU A 152 -27.73 -9.41 33.35
N ARG A 153 -27.79 -10.25 34.37
CA ARG A 153 -26.58 -10.52 35.15
C ARG A 153 -25.63 -11.31 34.27
N TRP A 154 -24.40 -10.83 34.11
CA TRP A 154 -23.39 -11.44 33.25
C TRP A 154 -22.13 -11.82 34.05
N GLN A 155 -21.77 -11.01 35.06
CA GLN A 155 -20.64 -11.31 35.94
C GLN A 155 -21.06 -12.30 37.05
N GLY A 156 -20.25 -13.35 37.26
CA GLY A 156 -20.43 -14.30 38.35
C GLY A 156 -21.57 -15.32 38.16
N ARG A 157 -22.02 -15.56 36.93
CA ARG A 157 -22.92 -16.66 36.56
C ARG A 157 -22.12 -17.89 36.14
N ALA A 158 -22.38 -19.04 36.78
CA ALA A 158 -21.77 -20.32 36.42
C ALA A 158 -22.45 -20.99 35.21
N ASP A 159 -23.71 -20.65 34.94
CA ASP A 159 -24.49 -21.14 33.81
C ASP A 159 -24.12 -20.41 32.50
N LEU A 160 -23.77 -19.12 32.56
CA LEU A 160 -23.39 -18.34 31.38
C LEU A 160 -22.09 -18.88 30.74
N VAL A 161 -22.06 -18.91 29.40
CA VAL A 161 -20.92 -19.32 28.59
C VAL A 161 -20.43 -18.15 27.72
N TYR A 162 -21.36 -17.43 27.10
CA TYR A 162 -21.08 -16.29 26.24
C TYR A 162 -22.24 -15.29 26.24
N LEU A 163 -21.91 -14.00 26.06
CA LEU A 163 -22.86 -12.91 25.89
C LEU A 163 -22.21 -11.84 25.00
N GLY A 164 -22.77 -11.61 23.81
CA GLY A 164 -22.26 -10.66 22.83
C GLY A 164 -23.14 -10.56 21.58
N PRO A 165 -22.59 -10.24 20.40
CA PRO A 165 -21.22 -9.75 20.20
C PRO A 165 -20.98 -8.38 20.86
N THR A 166 -19.70 -8.06 21.04
CA THR A 166 -19.20 -6.73 21.47
C THR A 166 -18.19 -6.23 20.43
N GLY A 167 -18.64 -6.26 19.16
CA GLY A 167 -17.78 -6.09 18.01
C GLY A 167 -17.05 -7.35 17.57
N LEU A 168 -16.02 -7.17 16.74
CA LEU A 168 -15.22 -8.24 16.13
C LEU A 168 -14.30 -9.00 17.12
N THR A 169 -14.27 -8.60 18.39
CA THR A 169 -13.46 -9.25 19.43
C THR A 169 -13.90 -10.71 19.65
N GLY A 170 -12.99 -11.66 19.48
CA GLY A 170 -13.30 -13.10 19.56
C GLY A 170 -13.91 -13.69 18.28
N TRP A 171 -13.95 -12.91 17.19
CA TRP A 171 -14.47 -13.35 15.88
C TRP A 171 -13.39 -13.23 14.80
N THR A 172 -13.24 -14.27 13.98
CA THR A 172 -12.22 -14.41 12.94
C THR A 172 -12.89 -14.49 11.56
N PRO A 173 -12.81 -13.44 10.72
CA PRO A 173 -13.27 -13.47 9.34
C PRO A 173 -12.48 -14.47 8.49
N SER A 174 -13.13 -15.10 7.52
CA SER A 174 -12.45 -15.98 6.55
C SER A 174 -11.50 -15.17 5.65
N PRO A 175 -10.28 -15.66 5.36
CA PRO A 175 -9.35 -15.00 4.45
C PRO A 175 -9.92 -14.70 3.06
N ASP A 176 -10.83 -15.55 2.58
CA ASP A 176 -11.33 -15.53 1.20
C ASP A 176 -12.23 -14.32 0.89
N GLY A 177 -12.85 -13.71 1.91
CA GLY A 177 -13.57 -12.44 1.78
C GLY A 177 -12.66 -11.20 1.80
N GLY A 178 -11.37 -11.36 2.12
CA GLY A 178 -10.43 -10.27 2.30
C GLY A 178 -10.56 -9.54 3.64
N PRO A 179 -9.59 -8.65 3.97
CA PRO A 179 -9.38 -8.12 5.32
C PRO A 179 -10.42 -7.09 5.82
N LYS A 180 -11.54 -6.92 5.11
CA LYS A 180 -12.66 -6.03 5.48
C LYS A 180 -14.05 -6.65 5.25
N ALA A 181 -14.13 -7.97 5.05
CA ALA A 181 -15.39 -8.65 4.75
C ALA A 181 -16.47 -8.50 5.82
N TRP A 182 -16.04 -8.47 7.08
CA TRP A 182 -16.88 -8.18 8.22
C TRP A 182 -16.43 -6.91 8.90
N ARG A 183 -17.41 -6.10 9.31
CA ARG A 183 -17.21 -4.84 10.03
C ARG A 183 -18.02 -4.86 11.32
N GLU A 184 -17.65 -3.96 12.21
CA GLU A 184 -18.43 -3.66 13.39
C GLU A 184 -19.26 -2.40 13.15
N GLU A 185 -20.56 -2.47 13.42
CA GLU A 185 -21.49 -1.36 13.27
C GLU A 185 -22.35 -1.28 14.53
N SER A 186 -22.11 -0.30 15.41
CA SER A 186 -22.79 -0.18 16.71
C SER A 186 -22.74 -1.49 17.52
N GLY A 187 -21.54 -2.06 17.72
CA GLY A 187 -21.28 -3.27 18.51
C GLY A 187 -21.76 -4.62 17.92
N ALA A 188 -22.56 -4.60 16.86
CA ALA A 188 -22.95 -5.79 16.11
C ALA A 188 -21.89 -6.16 15.07
N LEU A 189 -21.89 -7.44 14.65
CA LEU A 189 -21.14 -7.90 13.49
C LEU A 189 -21.99 -7.69 12.25
N MET A 190 -21.46 -7.03 11.22
CA MET A 190 -22.21 -6.70 10.01
C MET A 190 -21.39 -7.06 8.76
N THR A 191 -22.06 -7.58 7.74
CA THR A 191 -21.54 -7.67 6.38
C THR A 191 -22.65 -7.47 5.35
N ASP A 192 -22.26 -6.88 4.22
CA ASP A 192 -23.00 -6.75 2.97
C ASP A 192 -22.23 -7.39 1.79
N GLN A 193 -21.19 -8.19 2.09
CA GLN A 193 -20.36 -8.86 1.09
C GLN A 193 -20.84 -10.30 0.87
N GLU A 194 -21.14 -10.61 -0.39
CA GLU A 194 -21.53 -11.94 -0.83
C GLU A 194 -20.38 -12.94 -0.64
N GLY A 195 -20.66 -14.10 -0.03
CA GLY A 195 -19.67 -15.12 0.32
C GLY A 195 -18.82 -14.80 1.56
N ALA A 196 -19.06 -13.69 2.25
CA ALA A 196 -18.32 -13.35 3.46
C ALA A 196 -18.71 -14.27 4.63
N SER A 197 -17.72 -14.87 5.28
CA SER A 197 -17.94 -15.70 6.47
C SER A 197 -17.07 -15.27 7.65
N ILE A 198 -17.62 -15.40 8.86
CA ILE A 198 -16.96 -15.14 10.13
C ILE A 198 -17.16 -16.31 11.09
N THR A 199 -16.13 -16.59 11.87
CA THR A 199 -16.07 -17.74 12.77
C THR A 199 -15.72 -17.30 14.19
N SER A 200 -16.10 -18.07 15.19
CA SER A 200 -15.66 -17.87 16.58
C SER A 200 -15.46 -19.22 17.25
N ASP A 201 -14.52 -19.30 18.19
CA ASP A 201 -14.15 -20.51 18.95
C ASP A 201 -14.93 -20.65 20.29
N ILE A 202 -15.99 -19.85 20.47
CA ILE A 202 -16.89 -19.90 21.63
C ILE A 202 -17.32 -21.35 21.93
N PRO A 203 -17.10 -21.87 23.15
CA PRO A 203 -17.52 -23.22 23.51
C PRO A 203 -19.04 -23.38 23.46
N LEU A 204 -19.54 -24.49 22.89
CA LEU A 204 -20.94 -24.88 22.99
C LEU A 204 -21.06 -26.11 23.91
N PRO A 205 -21.67 -25.99 25.11
CA PRO A 205 -21.87 -27.13 26.00
C PRO A 205 -22.75 -28.23 25.37
N ALA A 206 -22.57 -29.48 25.81
CA ALA A 206 -23.36 -30.62 25.35
C ALA A 206 -24.88 -30.44 25.56
N ARG A 207 -25.27 -29.66 26.58
CA ARG A 207 -26.62 -29.11 26.73
C ARG A 207 -26.58 -27.61 26.95
N ALA A 208 -27.22 -26.85 26.06
CA ALA A 208 -27.18 -25.40 26.07
C ALA A 208 -28.53 -24.77 25.69
N VAL A 209 -28.79 -23.56 26.19
CA VAL A 209 -29.75 -22.63 25.58
C VAL A 209 -28.97 -21.54 24.87
N ILE A 210 -29.23 -21.38 23.58
CA ILE A 210 -28.66 -20.37 22.69
C ILE A 210 -29.78 -19.37 22.37
N GLU A 211 -29.57 -18.09 22.62
CA GLU A 211 -30.50 -17.02 22.23
C GLU A 211 -29.77 -16.09 21.27
N PHE A 212 -30.22 -15.99 20.02
CA PHE A 212 -29.57 -15.16 19.00
C PHE A 212 -30.56 -14.28 18.24
N GLU A 213 -30.06 -13.15 17.74
CA GLU A 213 -30.82 -12.17 16.98
C GLU A 213 -30.02 -11.73 15.75
N LEU A 214 -30.63 -11.86 14.58
CA LEU A 214 -30.09 -11.43 13.29
C LEU A 214 -30.99 -10.33 12.70
N SER A 215 -30.41 -9.32 12.07
CA SER A 215 -31.13 -8.26 11.33
C SER A 215 -30.54 -8.03 9.93
N TRP A 216 -31.32 -7.40 9.05
CA TRP A 216 -30.96 -7.10 7.66
C TRP A 216 -31.75 -5.91 7.10
N LYS A 217 -31.22 -5.25 6.07
CA LYS A 217 -31.87 -4.14 5.34
C LYS A 217 -32.44 -4.59 4.00
N ASN A 218 -31.81 -5.55 3.33
CA ASN A 218 -32.26 -6.17 2.08
C ASN A 218 -32.61 -7.65 2.31
N GLN A 219 -33.32 -8.29 1.37
CA GLN A 219 -33.61 -9.72 1.44
C GLN A 219 -32.34 -10.54 1.74
N PRO A 220 -32.28 -11.27 2.86
CA PRO A 220 -31.08 -11.96 3.29
C PRO A 220 -31.00 -13.36 2.67
N ASP A 221 -29.78 -13.86 2.52
CA ASP A 221 -29.47 -15.28 2.38
C ASP A 221 -28.24 -15.54 3.24
N PHE A 222 -28.38 -16.34 4.29
CA PHE A 222 -27.31 -16.63 5.25
C PHE A 222 -27.32 -18.07 5.71
N VAL A 223 -26.17 -18.50 6.26
CA VAL A 223 -26.03 -19.76 6.99
C VAL A 223 -25.44 -19.46 8.36
N LEU A 224 -26.18 -19.76 9.42
CA LEU A 224 -25.69 -19.78 10.81
C LEU A 224 -25.50 -21.24 11.24
N THR A 225 -24.25 -21.61 11.52
CA THR A 225 -23.87 -22.97 11.91
C THR A 225 -23.55 -23.05 13.40
N LEU A 226 -24.17 -24.01 14.09
CA LEU A 226 -23.95 -24.27 15.51
C LEU A 226 -22.93 -25.41 15.67
N GLY A 227 -21.70 -25.05 16.04
CA GLY A 227 -20.62 -26.01 16.28
C GLY A 227 -19.90 -26.50 15.02
N GLY A 228 -18.77 -27.19 15.23
CA GLY A 228 -17.95 -27.75 14.14
C GLY A 228 -16.96 -26.77 13.51
N VAL A 229 -16.76 -25.59 14.13
CA VAL A 229 -16.02 -24.48 13.55
C VAL A 229 -14.83 -24.16 14.46
N GLY A 230 -13.61 -24.52 14.03
CA GLY A 230 -12.40 -24.22 14.81
C GLY A 230 -11.26 -25.24 14.70
N LEU A 231 -11.49 -26.41 14.11
CA LEU A 231 -10.38 -27.31 13.73
C LEU A 231 -9.64 -26.69 12.54
N ARG A 232 -8.41 -26.18 12.79
CA ARG A 232 -7.49 -25.72 11.74
C ARG A 232 -7.12 -26.88 10.82
N GLY A 233 -7.91 -27.08 9.77
CA GLY A 233 -7.69 -28.07 8.71
C GLY A 233 -8.86 -29.03 8.52
N GLY A 234 -9.70 -28.73 7.52
CA GLY A 234 -10.31 -29.70 6.60
C GLY A 234 -11.39 -30.67 7.09
N ASP A 235 -11.30 -31.18 8.31
CA ASP A 235 -11.95 -32.44 8.70
C ASP A 235 -13.04 -32.27 9.78
N VAL A 236 -14.03 -31.41 9.52
CA VAL A 236 -15.39 -31.84 9.91
C VAL A 236 -15.73 -32.97 8.96
N LYS A 237 -15.69 -34.21 9.46
CA LYS A 237 -16.05 -35.36 8.65
C LYS A 237 -17.45 -35.12 8.07
N LYS A 238 -17.60 -35.29 6.76
CA LYS A 238 -18.91 -35.29 6.05
C LYS A 238 -19.95 -36.23 6.66
N GLU A 239 -19.53 -37.13 7.55
CA GLU A 239 -20.35 -38.09 8.26
C GLU A 239 -21.18 -37.47 9.41
N GLU A 240 -20.92 -36.24 9.85
CA GLU A 240 -21.56 -35.66 11.04
C GLU A 240 -21.77 -34.13 10.89
N ASN A 241 -22.64 -33.68 9.95
CA ASN A 241 -22.88 -32.24 9.78
C ASN A 241 -23.48 -31.62 11.08
N PRO A 242 -23.06 -30.40 11.45
CA PRO A 242 -23.68 -29.64 12.54
C PRO A 242 -25.11 -29.20 12.20
N PHE A 243 -25.85 -28.72 13.20
CA PHE A 243 -27.11 -28.04 12.96
C PHE A 243 -26.87 -26.69 12.28
N ARG A 244 -27.65 -26.39 11.24
CA ARG A 244 -27.56 -25.15 10.46
C ARG A 244 -28.91 -24.47 10.36
N PHE A 245 -28.93 -23.16 10.50
CA PHE A 245 -30.04 -22.28 10.17
C PHE A 245 -29.73 -21.63 8.83
N GLU A 246 -30.61 -21.80 7.86
CA GLU A 246 -30.38 -21.45 6.46
C GLU A 246 -31.60 -20.73 5.88
N VAL A 247 -31.39 -19.85 4.90
CA VAL A 247 -32.49 -19.26 4.12
C VAL A 247 -32.63 -20.02 2.81
N TRP A 248 -33.77 -20.67 2.60
CA TRP A 248 -34.11 -21.33 1.34
C TRP A 248 -35.14 -20.48 0.59
N GLU A 249 -34.68 -19.76 -0.44
CA GLU A 249 -35.41 -18.71 -1.17
C GLU A 249 -35.84 -17.52 -0.31
N GLN A 250 -36.84 -17.73 0.55
CA GLN A 250 -37.40 -16.78 1.53
C GLN A 250 -37.82 -17.48 2.84
N GLU A 251 -37.68 -18.80 2.94
CA GLU A 251 -38.04 -19.57 4.14
C GLU A 251 -36.81 -19.73 5.02
N LEU A 252 -36.87 -19.30 6.28
CA LEU A 252 -35.86 -19.65 7.27
C LEU A 252 -36.11 -21.09 7.69
N VAL A 253 -35.12 -21.96 7.49
CA VAL A 253 -35.16 -23.36 7.90
C VAL A 253 -34.06 -23.66 8.91
N VAL A 254 -34.27 -24.69 9.73
CA VAL A 254 -33.23 -25.34 10.52
C VAL A 254 -33.11 -26.79 10.08
N GLN A 255 -31.89 -27.27 9.86
CA GLN A 255 -31.62 -28.65 9.42
C GLN A 255 -30.41 -29.30 10.12
N ARG A 256 -30.38 -30.65 10.09
CA ARG A 256 -29.18 -31.47 10.33
C ARG A 256 -29.18 -32.67 9.39
N GLU A 257 -28.01 -33.06 8.91
CA GLU A 257 -27.81 -34.22 8.02
C GLU A 257 -26.67 -35.12 8.51
N THR A 258 -26.88 -36.42 8.45
CA THR A 258 -25.88 -37.47 8.65
C THR A 258 -25.99 -38.49 7.50
N PRO A 259 -25.02 -39.40 7.28
CA PRO A 259 -25.11 -40.47 6.29
C PRO A 259 -26.26 -41.45 6.47
N LYS A 260 -27.03 -41.36 7.56
CA LYS A 260 -28.15 -42.26 7.88
C LYS A 260 -29.49 -41.54 7.94
N GLU A 261 -29.49 -40.34 8.50
CA GLU A 261 -30.67 -39.59 8.92
C GLU A 261 -30.48 -38.10 8.63
N ALA A 262 -31.53 -37.44 8.14
CA ALA A 262 -31.59 -36.00 7.99
C ALA A 262 -32.97 -35.51 8.42
N ASP A 263 -33.03 -34.31 9.00
CA ASP A 263 -34.25 -33.68 9.49
C ASP A 263 -34.18 -32.17 9.23
N VAL A 264 -35.33 -31.58 8.92
CA VAL A 264 -35.46 -30.17 8.54
C VAL A 264 -36.85 -29.65 8.91
N ALA A 265 -36.89 -28.44 9.46
CA ALA A 265 -38.13 -27.73 9.75
C ALA A 265 -38.06 -26.28 9.27
N SER A 266 -39.17 -25.75 8.74
CA SER A 266 -39.36 -24.31 8.56
C SER A 266 -39.61 -23.64 9.91
N LEU A 267 -39.02 -22.46 10.07
CA LEU A 267 -39.25 -21.52 11.17
C LEU A 267 -40.12 -20.32 10.75
N GLY A 268 -40.41 -20.20 9.46
CA GLY A 268 -41.25 -19.16 8.86
C GLY A 268 -40.60 -18.41 7.70
N LYS A 269 -41.37 -17.53 7.08
CA LYS A 269 -40.93 -16.68 5.97
C LYS A 269 -40.25 -15.41 6.43
N LEU A 270 -39.23 -15.02 5.69
CA LEU A 270 -38.53 -13.74 5.82
C LEU A 270 -39.07 -12.76 4.78
N ASP A 271 -39.39 -11.54 5.20
CA ASP A 271 -39.79 -10.47 4.30
C ASP A 271 -38.63 -10.04 3.39
N ALA A 272 -38.97 -9.61 2.17
CA ALA A 272 -37.97 -9.18 1.17
C ALA A 272 -37.36 -7.78 1.46
N GLY A 273 -37.87 -7.08 2.47
CA GLY A 273 -37.38 -5.76 2.92
C GLY A 273 -36.55 -5.86 4.20
N PRO A 274 -36.36 -4.74 4.92
CA PRO A 274 -35.71 -4.74 6.23
C PRO A 274 -36.45 -5.64 7.21
N GLY A 275 -35.71 -6.45 7.95
CA GLY A 275 -36.28 -7.45 8.85
C GLY A 275 -35.30 -7.90 9.92
N HIS A 276 -35.80 -8.75 10.81
CA HIS A 276 -35.01 -9.37 11.87
C HIS A 276 -35.62 -10.72 12.26
N VAL A 277 -34.83 -11.56 12.91
CA VAL A 277 -35.31 -12.79 13.55
C VAL A 277 -34.61 -12.96 14.90
N HIS A 278 -35.39 -13.26 15.94
CA HIS A 278 -34.93 -13.53 17.31
C HIS A 278 -35.41 -14.92 17.72
N LEU A 279 -34.48 -15.83 18.02
CA LEU A 279 -34.78 -17.23 18.32
C LEU A 279 -34.15 -17.67 19.64
N ARG A 280 -34.82 -18.61 20.31
CA ARG A 280 -34.29 -19.39 21.43
C ARG A 280 -34.16 -20.84 20.99
N VAL A 281 -32.97 -21.40 21.16
CA VAL A 281 -32.64 -22.77 20.74
C VAL A 281 -32.16 -23.56 21.95
N TYR A 282 -32.86 -24.64 22.28
CA TYR A 282 -32.40 -25.65 23.23
C TYR A 282 -31.64 -26.72 22.45
N PHE A 283 -30.37 -26.91 22.80
CA PHE A 283 -29.43 -27.81 22.15
C PHE A 283 -29.07 -28.94 23.12
N ASP A 284 -29.23 -30.20 22.71
CA ASP A 284 -28.89 -31.42 23.47
C ASP A 284 -28.16 -32.40 22.53
N ASP A 285 -26.84 -32.22 22.37
CA ASP A 285 -26.04 -33.06 21.46
C ASP A 285 -26.00 -34.52 21.89
N GLU A 286 -26.04 -34.79 23.21
CA GLU A 286 -26.09 -36.15 23.76
C GLU A 286 -27.28 -36.96 23.25
N ARG A 287 -28.39 -36.27 22.90
CA ARG A 287 -29.58 -36.86 22.30
C ARG A 287 -29.75 -36.55 20.81
N GLY A 288 -28.86 -35.75 20.22
CA GLY A 288 -29.02 -35.21 18.87
C GLY A 288 -30.28 -34.38 18.68
N ARG A 289 -30.75 -33.70 19.74
CA ARG A 289 -32.03 -33.00 19.76
C ARG A 289 -31.82 -31.49 19.77
N LEU A 290 -32.59 -30.80 18.94
CA LEU A 290 -32.62 -29.33 18.87
C LEU A 290 -34.07 -28.86 18.86
N ILE A 291 -34.42 -27.92 19.73
CA ILE A 291 -35.76 -27.33 19.82
C ILE A 291 -35.63 -25.83 19.63
N VAL A 292 -36.43 -25.27 18.73
CA VAL A 292 -36.49 -23.83 18.47
C VAL A 292 -37.82 -23.28 18.96
N ASP A 293 -37.75 -22.35 19.90
CA ASP A 293 -38.87 -21.54 20.36
C ASP A 293 -38.63 -20.07 19.96
N SER A 294 -39.71 -19.31 19.89
CA SER A 294 -39.63 -17.85 19.92
C SER A 294 -39.21 -17.35 21.31
N PRO A 295 -38.82 -16.07 21.45
CA PRO A 295 -38.39 -15.50 22.73
C PRO A 295 -39.50 -15.50 23.80
N ASP A 296 -40.76 -15.38 23.37
CA ASP A 296 -41.97 -15.49 24.18
C ASP A 296 -42.38 -16.94 24.50
N GLY A 297 -41.66 -17.95 24.01
CA GLY A 297 -41.86 -19.36 24.38
C GLY A 297 -42.85 -20.13 23.49
N LYS A 298 -43.23 -19.58 22.33
CA LYS A 298 -44.02 -20.32 21.33
C LYS A 298 -43.10 -21.31 20.59
N PRO A 299 -43.42 -22.61 20.55
CA PRO A 299 -42.63 -23.57 19.81
C PRO A 299 -42.71 -23.33 18.30
N LEU A 300 -41.57 -23.40 17.62
CA LEU A 300 -41.42 -23.21 16.17
C LEU A 300 -40.97 -24.51 15.48
N ALA A 301 -39.97 -25.20 16.02
CA ALA A 301 -39.48 -26.47 15.48
C ALA A 301 -38.90 -27.39 16.56
N GLU A 302 -38.86 -28.69 16.28
CA GLU A 302 -38.07 -29.67 17.01
C GLU A 302 -37.46 -30.65 16.00
N LEU A 303 -36.13 -30.80 16.03
CA LEU A 303 -35.35 -31.76 15.23
C LEU A 303 -34.77 -32.83 16.14
N ASN A 304 -34.77 -34.09 15.67
CA ASN A 304 -34.19 -35.23 16.39
C ASN A 304 -33.32 -36.07 15.43
N VAL A 305 -32.04 -35.73 15.33
CA VAL A 305 -31.05 -36.42 14.47
C VAL A 305 -29.81 -36.75 15.30
N ALA A 306 -29.65 -38.02 15.64
CA ALA A 306 -28.56 -38.50 16.48
C ALA A 306 -27.20 -38.42 15.75
N ALA A 307 -26.19 -37.86 16.42
CA ALA A 307 -24.80 -38.01 15.97
C ALA A 307 -24.34 -39.47 16.12
N SER A 308 -23.35 -39.91 15.34
CA SER A 308 -22.82 -41.28 15.51
C SER A 308 -22.04 -41.44 16.82
N LYS A 309 -21.57 -40.32 17.39
CA LYS A 309 -20.99 -40.16 18.72
C LYS A 309 -21.39 -38.80 19.32
N PRO A 310 -21.62 -38.68 20.64
CA PRO A 310 -21.77 -37.38 21.29
C PRO A 310 -20.47 -36.58 21.21
N HIS A 311 -20.57 -35.30 20.85
CA HIS A 311 -19.44 -34.38 20.72
C HIS A 311 -19.67 -33.09 21.52
N VAL A 312 -18.63 -32.59 22.18
CA VAL A 312 -18.60 -31.18 22.57
C VAL A 312 -18.19 -30.38 21.34
N LEU A 313 -19.16 -29.98 20.53
CA LEU A 313 -18.91 -29.12 19.39
C LEU A 313 -18.37 -27.77 19.89
N ALA A 314 -17.31 -27.27 19.28
CA ALA A 314 -16.81 -25.92 19.53
C ALA A 314 -17.19 -24.99 18.37
N GLY A 315 -17.43 -23.73 18.72
CA GLY A 315 -17.47 -22.62 17.80
C GLY A 315 -18.78 -22.38 17.06
N PHE A 316 -18.79 -21.25 16.35
CA PHE A 316 -19.91 -20.71 15.58
C PHE A 316 -19.39 -20.22 14.24
N GLN A 317 -20.20 -20.35 13.19
CA GLN A 317 -19.95 -19.72 11.90
C GLN A 317 -21.20 -19.01 11.41
N LEU A 318 -21.04 -17.78 10.94
CA LEU A 318 -22.05 -17.06 10.17
C LEU A 318 -21.48 -16.78 8.78
N GLU A 319 -22.25 -17.09 7.74
CA GLU A 319 -21.90 -16.85 6.35
C GLU A 319 -23.03 -16.05 5.67
N ASN A 320 -22.67 -14.97 5.00
CA ASN A 320 -23.55 -14.21 4.13
C ASN A 320 -23.49 -14.79 2.71
N LYS A 321 -24.55 -15.47 2.27
CA LYS A 321 -24.68 -16.00 0.91
C LYS A 321 -25.16 -14.94 -0.06
N LYS A 322 -25.97 -13.96 0.38
CA LYS A 322 -26.48 -12.85 -0.42
C LYS A 322 -27.14 -11.77 0.46
N GLY A 323 -27.07 -10.52 0.01
CA GLY A 323 -27.69 -9.40 0.71
C GLY A 323 -26.80 -8.91 1.85
N ASP A 324 -27.41 -8.47 2.93
CA ASP A 324 -26.73 -8.06 4.15
C ASP A 324 -27.26 -8.83 5.37
N VAL A 325 -26.37 -9.11 6.33
CA VAL A 325 -26.71 -9.81 7.57
C VAL A 325 -25.92 -9.25 8.74
N ARG A 326 -26.61 -9.04 9.85
CA ARG A 326 -26.10 -8.42 11.06
C ARG A 326 -26.39 -9.30 12.28
N LEU A 327 -25.37 -9.70 13.03
CA LEU A 327 -25.53 -10.38 14.33
C LEU A 327 -25.65 -9.34 15.44
N GLU A 328 -26.87 -9.07 15.88
CA GLU A 328 -27.19 -8.14 16.95
C GLU A 328 -26.95 -8.75 18.33
N ARG A 329 -27.21 -10.06 18.47
CA ARG A 329 -27.15 -10.78 19.75
C ARG A 329 -26.76 -12.25 19.58
N LEU A 330 -25.98 -12.74 20.53
CA LEU A 330 -25.75 -14.15 20.84
C LEU A 330 -25.49 -14.31 22.35
N GLU A 331 -26.37 -15.02 23.05
CA GLU A 331 -26.19 -15.50 24.44
C GLU A 331 -26.16 -17.04 24.43
N ILE A 332 -25.25 -17.63 25.20
CA ILE A 332 -25.15 -19.08 25.39
C ILE A 332 -25.10 -19.37 26.89
N THR A 333 -25.97 -20.26 27.34
CA THR A 333 -26.06 -20.71 28.74
C THR A 333 -26.10 -22.23 28.81
N ARG A 334 -25.57 -22.81 29.88
CA ARG A 334 -25.67 -24.24 30.19
C ARG A 334 -27.11 -24.59 30.55
N TRP A 335 -27.61 -25.69 30.01
CA TRP A 335 -29.00 -26.11 30.20
C TRP A 335 -29.10 -27.41 31.03
N ASN A 336 -30.05 -27.46 31.95
CA ASN A 336 -30.31 -28.63 32.81
C ASN A 336 -31.11 -29.74 32.11
N GLY A 337 -31.84 -29.42 31.04
CA GLY A 337 -32.70 -30.35 30.30
C GLY A 337 -34.22 -30.11 30.49
N GLU A 338 -34.63 -29.12 31.27
CA GLU A 338 -36.04 -28.75 31.47
C GLU A 338 -36.46 -27.61 30.54
N LEU A 339 -37.56 -27.80 29.80
CA LEU A 339 -38.04 -26.81 28.83
C LEU A 339 -38.88 -25.72 29.49
N LEU A 340 -38.58 -24.46 29.17
CA LEU A 340 -39.40 -23.32 29.58
C LEU A 340 -40.51 -23.14 28.54
N ARG A 341 -41.72 -23.62 28.86
CA ARG A 341 -42.88 -23.70 27.93
C ARG A 341 -44.02 -22.73 28.25
N GLU A 342 -43.92 -21.96 29.32
CA GLU A 342 -44.96 -20.99 29.67
C GLU A 342 -44.70 -19.67 28.94
N PRO A 343 -45.70 -19.11 28.22
CA PRO A 343 -45.56 -17.82 27.60
C PRO A 343 -45.35 -16.75 28.68
N LEU A 344 -44.38 -15.86 28.48
CA LEU A 344 -44.10 -14.76 29.39
C LEU A 344 -45.35 -13.86 29.50
N PRO A 345 -46.01 -13.73 30.66
CA PRO A 345 -47.21 -12.92 30.78
C PRO A 345 -46.90 -11.43 30.66
N ASP A 346 -47.93 -10.63 30.37
CA ASP A 346 -47.84 -9.17 30.30
C ASP A 346 -47.37 -8.58 31.63
N GLY A 347 -46.13 -8.05 31.67
CA GLY A 347 -45.57 -7.41 32.85
C GLY A 347 -44.07 -7.67 33.05
N PRO A 348 -43.51 -7.21 34.19
CA PRO A 348 -42.15 -7.53 34.57
C PRO A 348 -41.97 -9.03 34.84
N ASN A 349 -40.95 -9.61 34.21
CA ASN A 349 -40.62 -11.03 34.28
C ASN A 349 -39.17 -11.22 34.81
N LEU A 350 -38.98 -12.13 35.77
CA LEU A 350 -37.68 -12.49 36.35
C LEU A 350 -37.33 -13.95 36.00
N ARG A 351 -36.20 -14.16 35.31
CA ARG A 351 -35.61 -15.49 35.07
C ARG A 351 -34.52 -15.76 36.09
N ARG A 352 -34.60 -16.89 36.80
CA ARG A 352 -33.62 -17.36 37.79
C ARG A 352 -32.49 -18.15 37.11
N THR A 353 -31.39 -18.36 37.83
CA THR A 353 -30.20 -19.09 37.33
C THR A 353 -30.42 -20.60 37.18
N ASP A 354 -31.46 -21.16 37.78
CA ASP A 354 -31.92 -22.54 37.53
C ASP A 354 -32.79 -22.66 36.25
N GLY A 355 -33.05 -21.54 35.58
CA GLY A 355 -33.89 -21.44 34.38
C GLY A 355 -35.33 -21.01 34.65
N SER A 356 -35.84 -21.17 35.87
CA SER A 356 -37.25 -20.88 36.20
C SER A 356 -37.62 -19.41 35.97
N ASN A 357 -38.85 -19.16 35.50
CA ASN A 357 -39.40 -17.82 35.30
C ASN A 357 -40.42 -17.48 36.40
N LEU A 358 -40.46 -16.22 36.82
CA LEU A 358 -41.46 -15.63 37.69
C LEU A 358 -42.05 -14.40 37.00
N SER A 359 -43.36 -14.42 36.76
CA SER A 359 -44.11 -13.26 36.27
C SER A 359 -44.65 -12.44 37.44
N ALA A 360 -44.63 -11.12 37.32
CA ALA A 360 -45.04 -10.22 38.40
C ALA A 360 -45.87 -9.04 37.92
N LYS A 361 -46.60 -8.40 38.84
CA LYS A 361 -47.19 -7.07 38.61
C LYS A 361 -46.17 -5.95 38.82
N GLY A 362 -45.24 -6.15 39.75
CA GLY A 362 -44.19 -5.20 40.11
C GLY A 362 -42.92 -5.93 40.53
N ILE A 363 -41.77 -5.32 40.25
CA ILE A 363 -40.46 -5.79 40.69
C ILE A 363 -39.64 -4.59 41.14
N ARG A 364 -39.17 -4.63 42.39
CA ARG A 364 -38.29 -3.63 43.00
C ARG A 364 -37.00 -4.28 43.52
N PHE A 365 -35.92 -3.52 43.61
CA PHE A 365 -34.64 -3.99 44.14
C PHE A 365 -34.40 -3.43 45.54
N ASP A 366 -34.20 -4.34 46.49
CA ASP A 366 -33.80 -4.04 47.87
C ASP A 366 -32.27 -4.15 47.97
N ALA A 367 -31.62 -3.00 48.02
CA ALA A 367 -30.15 -2.90 48.01
C ALA A 367 -29.49 -3.36 49.32
N GLU A 368 -30.20 -3.30 50.45
CA GLU A 368 -29.69 -3.73 51.76
C GLU A 368 -29.60 -5.26 51.82
N SER A 369 -30.65 -5.95 51.39
CA SER A 369 -30.71 -7.42 51.31
C SER A 369 -30.21 -8.01 49.98
N LYS A 370 -29.78 -7.17 49.03
CA LYS A 370 -29.35 -7.54 47.67
C LYS A 370 -30.31 -8.53 46.99
N SER A 371 -31.60 -8.23 47.07
CA SER A 371 -32.67 -9.12 46.60
C SER A 371 -33.69 -8.35 45.79
N PHE A 372 -34.27 -9.00 44.79
CA PHE A 372 -35.47 -8.50 44.12
C PHE A 372 -36.70 -8.87 44.94
N VAL A 373 -37.59 -7.91 45.17
CA VAL A 373 -38.92 -8.14 45.71
C VAL A 373 -39.89 -8.18 44.53
N VAL A 374 -40.57 -9.30 44.39
CA VAL A 374 -41.42 -9.66 43.25
C VAL A 374 -42.86 -9.75 43.73
N SER A 375 -43.77 -9.00 43.13
CA SER A 375 -45.16 -8.89 43.59
C SER A 375 -46.12 -9.67 42.69
N GLU A 376 -46.63 -10.79 43.20
CA GLU A 376 -47.58 -11.72 42.58
C GLU A 376 -48.98 -11.51 43.18
N GLY A 377 -49.68 -10.45 42.76
CA GLY A 377 -50.94 -10.04 43.39
C GLY A 377 -50.68 -9.45 44.78
N ASP A 378 -51.30 -10.01 45.82
CA ASP A 378 -51.10 -9.58 47.23
C ASP A 378 -49.89 -10.26 47.91
N LYS A 379 -49.18 -11.14 47.19
CA LYS A 379 -48.03 -11.89 47.70
C LYS A 379 -46.72 -11.27 47.21
N GLU A 380 -45.82 -10.94 48.12
CA GLU A 380 -44.42 -10.64 47.78
C GLU A 380 -43.54 -11.88 47.97
N SER A 381 -42.65 -12.13 47.00
CA SER A 381 -41.54 -13.08 47.12
C SER A 381 -40.20 -12.32 47.05
N ARG A 382 -39.19 -12.80 47.77
CA ARG A 382 -37.82 -12.24 47.77
C ARG A 382 -36.88 -13.19 47.08
N ILE A 383 -36.30 -12.75 45.98
CA ILE A 383 -35.38 -13.53 45.14
C ILE A 383 -33.97 -12.95 45.28
N PRO A 384 -32.99 -13.70 45.82
CA PRO A 384 -31.61 -13.25 45.90
C PRO A 384 -31.01 -12.87 44.54
N LEU A 385 -30.10 -11.88 44.55
CA LEU A 385 -29.41 -11.43 43.35
C LEU A 385 -28.53 -12.52 42.70
N ASP A 386 -27.96 -13.42 43.49
CA ASP A 386 -27.13 -14.53 42.99
C ASP A 386 -27.97 -15.64 42.33
N GLU A 387 -29.23 -15.82 42.73
CA GLU A 387 -30.23 -16.65 42.06
C GLU A 387 -30.86 -15.99 40.81
N THR A 388 -30.65 -14.69 40.58
CA THR A 388 -31.26 -13.94 39.47
C THR A 388 -30.36 -13.94 38.24
N ALA A 389 -30.91 -14.34 37.08
CA ALA A 389 -30.21 -14.36 35.79
C ALA A 389 -30.58 -13.18 34.88
N ARG A 390 -31.88 -12.89 34.73
CA ARG A 390 -32.40 -11.84 33.85
C ARG A 390 -33.69 -11.23 34.40
N LEU A 391 -33.87 -9.92 34.19
CA LEU A 391 -35.15 -9.22 34.26
C LEU A 391 -35.53 -8.72 32.86
N THR A 392 -36.80 -8.85 32.49
CA THR A 392 -37.36 -8.38 31.21
C THR A 392 -38.64 -7.59 31.46
N PHE A 393 -38.88 -6.54 30.68
CA PHE A 393 -40.05 -5.66 30.82
C PHE A 393 -40.80 -5.48 29.50
N SER A 394 -42.12 -5.68 29.51
CA SER A 394 -42.97 -5.78 28.30
C SER A 394 -43.32 -4.46 27.60
N HIS A 395 -42.43 -3.46 27.59
CA HIS A 395 -42.70 -2.17 26.95
C HIS A 395 -41.63 -1.76 25.94
N LEU A 396 -41.96 -1.99 24.66
CA LEU A 396 -41.39 -1.22 23.55
C LEU A 396 -42.20 0.06 23.41
N THR A 397 -41.55 1.21 23.59
CA THR A 397 -42.09 2.52 23.19
C THR A 397 -41.58 2.80 21.78
N GLU A 398 -42.35 3.44 20.89
CA GLU A 398 -41.79 3.94 19.63
C GLU A 398 -40.63 4.92 19.93
N ILE A 399 -39.41 4.55 19.55
CA ILE A 399 -38.23 5.37 19.81
C ILE A 399 -37.98 6.26 18.58
N PRO A 400 -37.98 7.59 18.72
CA PRO A 400 -37.67 8.48 17.60
C PRO A 400 -36.23 8.27 17.11
N ALA A 401 -36.00 8.50 15.82
CA ALA A 401 -34.67 8.41 15.22
C ALA A 401 -33.68 9.34 15.95
N ARG A 402 -32.55 8.77 16.39
CA ARG A 402 -31.54 9.44 17.23
C ARG A 402 -30.42 10.00 16.36
N PRO A 403 -29.90 11.21 16.59
CA PRO A 403 -28.94 11.83 15.68
C PRO A 403 -27.52 11.26 15.76
N ILE A 404 -27.11 10.65 16.90
CA ILE A 404 -25.83 9.94 17.02
C ILE A 404 -25.96 8.62 17.75
N ASN A 405 -25.15 7.66 17.32
CA ASN A 405 -24.83 6.41 17.99
C ASN A 405 -23.36 6.44 18.44
N LEU A 406 -23.09 6.09 19.70
CA LEU A 406 -21.76 6.00 20.28
C LEU A 406 -21.48 4.55 20.69
N LEU A 407 -20.25 4.11 20.43
CA LEU A 407 -19.69 2.87 20.91
C LEU A 407 -18.50 3.20 21.81
N LEU A 408 -18.50 2.66 23.02
CA LEU A 408 -17.38 2.78 23.96
C LEU A 408 -16.40 1.60 23.84
N GLN A 409 -15.18 1.77 24.33
CA GLN A 409 -14.09 0.79 24.22
C GLN A 409 -14.43 -0.54 24.91
N GLU A 410 -15.22 -0.50 25.99
CA GLU A 410 -15.71 -1.67 26.71
C GLU A 410 -17.02 -2.28 26.14
N GLY A 411 -17.49 -1.79 24.99
CA GLY A 411 -18.65 -2.34 24.27
C GLY A 411 -20.00 -1.73 24.64
N SER A 412 -20.06 -0.74 25.54
CA SER A 412 -21.30 0.01 25.80
C SER A 412 -21.76 0.77 24.54
N ARG A 413 -23.07 0.78 24.29
CA ARG A 413 -23.76 1.40 23.15
C ARG A 413 -24.72 2.45 23.67
N LEU A 414 -24.53 3.70 23.25
CA LEU A 414 -25.28 4.85 23.75
C LEU A 414 -25.69 5.78 22.61
N SER A 415 -26.94 6.22 22.59
CA SER A 415 -27.45 7.06 21.50
C SER A 415 -28.45 8.12 22.01
N GLY A 416 -28.51 9.25 21.32
CA GLY A 416 -29.26 10.42 21.78
C GLY A 416 -28.76 11.72 21.16
N ASP A 417 -29.06 12.84 21.81
CA ASP A 417 -28.69 14.18 21.32
C ASP A 417 -27.33 14.65 21.88
N LEU A 418 -26.42 15.05 20.99
CA LEU A 418 -25.17 15.71 21.40
C LEU A 418 -25.48 17.13 21.89
N VAL A 419 -25.32 17.36 23.19
CA VAL A 419 -25.48 18.67 23.83
C VAL A 419 -24.21 19.52 23.67
N GLY A 420 -23.04 18.88 23.72
CA GLY A 420 -21.75 19.54 23.54
C GLY A 420 -20.56 18.68 23.96
N VAL A 421 -19.39 19.32 24.10
CA VAL A 421 -18.11 18.73 24.52
C VAL A 421 -17.52 19.60 25.62
N VAL A 422 -17.27 19.04 26.81
CA VAL A 422 -16.81 19.75 28.01
C VAL A 422 -15.78 18.92 28.78
N LYS A 423 -14.59 19.48 29.02
CA LYS A 423 -13.49 18.88 29.81
C LYS A 423 -13.24 17.42 29.43
N ASP A 424 -12.81 17.21 28.19
CA ASP A 424 -12.48 15.90 27.61
C ASP A 424 -13.61 14.85 27.69
N ALA A 425 -14.87 15.30 27.72
CA ALA A 425 -16.05 14.44 27.67
C ALA A 425 -17.11 14.97 26.69
N LEU A 426 -17.84 14.05 26.04
CA LEU A 426 -19.09 14.34 25.33
C LEU A 426 -20.23 14.46 26.34
N MET A 427 -21.15 15.40 26.12
CA MET A 427 -22.40 15.52 26.87
C MET A 427 -23.55 15.00 26.00
N LEU A 428 -24.11 13.85 26.36
CA LEU A 428 -25.15 13.15 25.59
C LEU A 428 -26.49 13.14 26.35
N LYS A 429 -27.55 13.67 25.75
CA LYS A 429 -28.91 13.54 26.29
C LYS A 429 -29.54 12.25 25.74
N ILE A 430 -29.68 11.24 26.60
CA ILE A 430 -30.26 9.93 26.26
C ILE A 430 -31.78 9.96 26.59
N PRO A 431 -32.66 9.43 25.70
CA PRO A 431 -34.07 9.28 26.01
C PRO A 431 -34.32 8.40 27.24
N GLY A 432 -35.18 8.87 28.16
CA GLY A 432 -35.48 8.19 29.42
C GLY A 432 -34.47 8.43 30.56
N VAL A 433 -33.34 9.07 30.30
CA VAL A 433 -32.37 9.49 31.33
C VAL A 433 -32.66 10.93 31.75
N GLU A 434 -32.65 11.22 33.04
CA GLU A 434 -32.99 12.55 33.59
C GLU A 434 -31.98 13.64 33.17
N GLU A 435 -30.70 13.44 33.42
CA GLU A 435 -29.62 14.40 33.14
C GLU A 435 -28.80 14.02 31.88
N PRO A 436 -28.16 14.97 31.18
CA PRO A 436 -27.21 14.66 30.11
C PRO A 436 -25.98 13.91 30.67
N VAL A 437 -25.70 12.75 30.09
CA VAL A 437 -24.60 11.88 30.53
C VAL A 437 -23.26 12.43 30.06
N ARG A 438 -22.30 12.51 30.98
CA ARG A 438 -20.91 12.89 30.70
C ARG A 438 -20.09 11.65 30.33
N LEU A 439 -19.76 11.52 29.05
CA LEU A 439 -19.04 10.39 28.47
C LEU A 439 -17.57 10.75 28.18
N PRO A 440 -16.59 10.20 28.92
CA PRO A 440 -15.18 10.52 28.70
C PRO A 440 -14.72 10.14 27.29
N ILE A 441 -14.00 11.04 26.60
CA ILE A 441 -13.57 10.84 25.21
C ILE A 441 -12.54 9.70 25.10
N ASP A 442 -11.71 9.45 26.12
CA ASP A 442 -10.77 8.32 26.16
C ASP A 442 -11.47 6.95 26.15
N ARG A 443 -12.76 6.89 26.49
CA ARG A 443 -13.60 5.70 26.41
C ARG A 443 -14.30 5.55 25.06
N LEU A 444 -14.25 6.55 24.19
CA LEU A 444 -14.95 6.50 22.92
C LEU A 444 -14.17 5.62 21.92
N ARG A 445 -14.88 4.70 21.26
CA ARG A 445 -14.32 3.83 20.21
C ARG A 445 -14.82 4.23 18.83
N SER A 446 -16.11 4.55 18.71
CA SER A 446 -16.64 5.27 17.55
C SER A 446 -17.84 6.14 17.90
N LEU A 447 -18.06 7.14 17.07
CA LEU A 447 -19.29 7.91 16.95
C LEU A 447 -19.77 7.74 15.51
N VAL A 448 -21.05 7.46 15.31
CA VAL A 448 -21.70 7.45 14.00
C VAL A 448 -22.85 8.45 14.09
N ALA A 449 -22.92 9.41 13.16
CA ALA A 449 -24.05 10.32 13.11
C ALA A 449 -25.07 9.81 12.10
N ASN A 450 -26.32 9.72 12.52
CA ASN A 450 -27.38 9.14 11.71
C ASN A 450 -27.98 10.24 10.83
N HIS A 451 -28.10 9.97 9.53
CA HIS A 451 -28.76 10.84 8.57
C HIS A 451 -29.76 10.01 7.76
N SER A 452 -30.86 10.62 7.32
CA SER A 452 -31.67 10.04 6.25
C SER A 452 -30.83 9.93 4.96
N GLN A 453 -31.02 8.87 4.18
CA GLN A 453 -30.18 8.54 3.02
C GLN A 453 -30.13 9.62 1.91
N ASP A 454 -31.06 10.58 1.94
CA ASP A 454 -31.05 11.79 1.10
C ASP A 454 -29.82 12.69 1.27
N ALA A 455 -29.00 12.49 2.31
CA ALA A 455 -27.82 13.30 2.61
C ALA A 455 -26.58 12.99 1.73
N SER A 456 -26.61 11.96 0.89
CA SER A 456 -25.51 11.62 -0.03
C SER A 456 -25.43 12.58 -1.23
N VAL A 457 -25.07 13.84 -0.97
CA VAL A 457 -24.79 14.81 -2.03
C VAL A 457 -23.53 14.39 -2.77
N ALA A 458 -23.70 13.69 -3.89
CA ALA A 458 -22.62 13.36 -4.80
C ALA A 458 -21.94 14.67 -5.26
N ASN A 459 -20.74 14.93 -4.73
CA ASN A 459 -19.96 16.08 -5.11
C ASN A 459 -19.69 16.05 -6.63
N PRO A 460 -19.89 17.17 -7.35
CA PRO A 460 -19.45 17.23 -8.74
C PRO A 460 -17.92 16.99 -8.81
N PRO A 461 -17.41 16.32 -9.84
CA PRO A 461 -15.99 15.93 -9.94
C PRO A 461 -15.01 17.11 -10.05
N SER A 462 -15.51 18.35 -10.04
CA SER A 462 -14.75 19.60 -10.08
C SER A 462 -14.66 20.32 -8.73
N THR A 463 -15.17 19.77 -7.62
CA THR A 463 -15.05 20.41 -6.30
C THR A 463 -13.60 20.29 -5.79
N PRO A 464 -12.94 21.39 -5.37
CA PRO A 464 -11.56 21.33 -4.90
C PRO A 464 -11.36 20.42 -3.69
N ARG A 465 -10.22 19.74 -3.66
CA ARG A 465 -9.89 18.72 -2.64
C ARG A 465 -8.46 18.86 -2.14
N LEU A 466 -8.30 19.14 -0.85
CA LEU A 466 -7.04 19.12 -0.13
C LEU A 466 -6.69 17.68 0.26
N GLU A 467 -5.48 17.23 -0.06
CA GLU A 467 -4.94 15.89 0.24
C GLU A 467 -3.55 16.01 0.86
N MET A 468 -3.39 15.52 2.09
CA MET A 468 -2.14 15.43 2.85
C MET A 468 -2.14 14.14 3.68
N ASP A 469 -1.05 13.84 4.38
CA ASP A 469 -1.06 12.74 5.35
C ASP A 469 -2.13 12.97 6.44
N GLY A 470 -2.92 11.93 6.72
CA GLY A 470 -4.07 11.99 7.63
C GLY A 470 -5.21 12.95 7.24
N VAL A 471 -5.20 13.58 6.06
CA VAL A 471 -6.20 14.60 5.65
C VAL A 471 -6.64 14.44 4.20
N ARG A 472 -7.94 14.31 3.98
CA ARG A 472 -8.60 14.47 2.67
C ARG A 472 -9.85 15.31 2.85
N LEU A 473 -9.81 16.60 2.54
CA LEU A 473 -10.94 17.49 2.77
C LEU A 473 -11.42 18.09 1.44
N ILE A 474 -12.70 17.91 1.14
CA ILE A 474 -13.37 18.58 0.02
C ILE A 474 -13.87 19.94 0.54
N GLY A 475 -13.77 20.98 -0.27
CA GLY A 475 -14.08 22.34 0.15
C GLY A 475 -13.43 23.39 -0.74
N ARG A 476 -12.94 24.47 -0.14
CA ARG A 476 -12.31 25.60 -0.85
C ARG A 476 -11.22 26.27 -0.02
N LEU A 477 -10.30 26.97 -0.70
CA LEU A 477 -9.55 28.04 -0.05
C LEU A 477 -10.48 29.25 0.19
N VAL A 478 -10.20 30.01 1.24
CA VAL A 478 -10.82 31.29 1.57
C VAL A 478 -9.73 32.32 1.88
N ASP A 479 -10.08 33.60 1.79
CA ASP A 479 -9.14 34.72 1.94
C ASP A 479 -8.22 34.56 3.17
N GLY A 480 -6.93 34.80 2.95
CA GLY A 480 -5.89 34.54 3.94
C GLY A 480 -4.57 35.26 3.63
N LYS A 481 -3.77 35.48 4.66
CA LYS A 481 -2.48 36.19 4.58
C LYS A 481 -1.46 35.46 5.45
N SER A 482 -0.20 35.42 5.01
CA SER A 482 0.88 34.83 5.78
C SER A 482 1.26 35.69 6.99
N GLU A 483 1.60 34.99 8.07
CA GLU A 483 2.14 35.54 9.32
C GLU A 483 3.27 34.62 9.82
N SER A 484 3.98 34.99 10.88
CA SER A 484 5.15 34.21 11.35
C SER A 484 4.77 32.75 11.69
N GLY A 485 5.31 31.79 10.93
CA GLY A 485 5.00 30.35 11.06
C GLY A 485 3.63 29.90 10.51
N VAL A 486 2.84 30.82 9.95
CA VAL A 486 1.47 30.57 9.47
C VAL A 486 1.36 30.94 7.99
N SER A 487 0.94 29.98 7.15
CA SER A 487 0.77 30.25 5.71
C SER A 487 -0.44 31.13 5.41
N CYS A 488 -0.59 31.60 4.17
CA CYS A 488 -1.85 32.24 3.74
C CYS A 488 -2.94 31.23 3.33
N LEU A 489 -2.66 29.92 3.34
CA LEU A 489 -3.56 28.88 2.84
C LEU A 489 -4.60 28.49 3.89
N THR A 490 -5.71 29.23 3.92
CA THR A 490 -6.86 28.97 4.78
C THR A 490 -7.90 28.11 4.06
N TRP A 491 -8.14 26.89 4.55
CA TRP A 491 -9.08 25.93 3.96
C TRP A 491 -10.40 25.93 4.73
N GLN A 492 -11.53 26.01 4.01
CA GLN A 492 -12.87 25.76 4.53
C GLN A 492 -13.40 24.42 3.98
N PRO A 493 -13.51 23.38 4.83
CA PRO A 493 -14.17 22.14 4.45
C PRO A 493 -15.67 22.32 4.19
N ASN A 494 -16.22 21.50 3.31
CA ASN A 494 -17.67 21.34 3.19
C ASN A 494 -18.30 20.98 4.55
N GLY A 495 -19.48 21.54 4.82
CA GLY A 495 -20.20 21.28 6.08
C GLY A 495 -19.52 21.81 7.35
N SER A 496 -18.43 22.58 7.24
CA SER A 496 -17.84 23.32 8.35
C SER A 496 -18.22 24.81 8.32
N ALA A 497 -18.64 25.32 9.47
CA ALA A 497 -18.95 26.74 9.66
C ALA A 497 -17.70 27.62 9.75
N THR A 498 -16.51 27.03 9.93
CA THR A 498 -15.23 27.75 10.08
C THR A 498 -14.20 27.25 9.08
N ALA A 499 -13.23 28.11 8.78
CA ALA A 499 -12.05 27.77 8.01
C ALA A 499 -10.81 27.71 8.93
N SER A 500 -9.77 27.00 8.52
CA SER A 500 -8.51 26.94 9.27
C SER A 500 -7.29 26.96 8.36
N THR A 501 -6.20 27.54 8.86
CA THR A 501 -5.00 27.83 8.10
C THR A 501 -3.97 26.71 8.24
N LEU A 502 -3.31 26.37 7.14
CA LEU A 502 -2.27 25.34 7.11
C LEU A 502 -0.98 25.80 7.83
N LEU A 503 -0.46 24.93 8.70
CA LEU A 503 0.80 25.12 9.42
C LEU A 503 2.00 24.95 8.48
N ALA A 504 2.86 25.96 8.39
CA ALA A 504 3.89 26.05 7.35
C ALA A 504 4.91 24.90 7.35
N GLY A 505 5.35 24.46 8.54
CA GLY A 505 6.30 23.35 8.69
C GLY A 505 5.70 21.95 8.73
N MET A 506 4.35 21.80 8.73
CA MET A 506 3.66 20.51 8.85
C MET A 506 2.84 20.14 7.61
N ALA A 507 2.35 21.13 6.85
CA ALA A 507 1.57 20.87 5.65
C ALA A 507 2.46 20.38 4.50
N SER A 508 2.24 19.14 4.07
CA SER A 508 2.88 18.57 2.88
C SER A 508 1.89 17.69 2.13
N GLY A 509 1.63 18.04 0.87
CA GLY A 509 0.60 17.38 0.07
C GLY A 509 0.17 18.22 -1.13
N ARG A 510 -1.12 18.25 -1.44
CA ARG A 510 -1.67 18.94 -2.61
C ARG A 510 -3.10 19.44 -2.43
N ILE A 511 -3.47 20.42 -3.23
CA ILE A 511 -4.88 20.75 -3.50
C ILE A 511 -5.14 20.45 -4.98
N LEU A 512 -6.14 19.61 -5.24
CA LEU A 512 -6.63 19.29 -6.58
C LEU A 512 -7.84 20.17 -6.90
N TYR A 513 -7.79 20.91 -8.01
CA TYR A 513 -8.90 21.73 -8.52
C TYR A 513 -9.62 21.05 -9.69
N LYS A 514 -8.88 20.26 -10.46
CA LYS A 514 -9.41 19.42 -11.53
C LYS A 514 -8.69 18.08 -11.47
N GLU A 515 -9.44 16.99 -11.59
CA GLU A 515 -8.83 15.67 -11.58
C GLU A 515 -7.94 15.54 -12.83
N PRO A 516 -6.65 15.20 -12.69
CA PRO A 516 -5.78 15.03 -13.85
C PRO A 516 -6.40 13.95 -14.74
N ALA A 517 -6.52 14.24 -16.04
CA ALA A 517 -7.20 13.36 -16.98
C ALA A 517 -6.71 11.92 -16.77
N PRO A 518 -7.61 10.95 -16.49
CA PRO A 518 -7.19 9.62 -16.11
C PRO A 518 -6.22 9.10 -17.17
N VAL A 519 -5.05 8.64 -16.73
CA VAL A 519 -4.12 7.98 -17.63
C VAL A 519 -4.84 6.72 -18.10
N THR A 520 -5.48 6.81 -19.27
CA THR A 520 -6.09 5.68 -19.94
C THR A 520 -4.95 4.76 -20.35
N VAL A 521 -4.53 3.92 -19.40
CA VAL A 521 -3.87 2.66 -19.70
C VAL A 521 -4.94 1.85 -20.40
N THR A 522 -5.08 2.09 -21.69
CA THR A 522 -5.77 1.20 -22.60
C THR A 522 -4.94 -0.08 -22.61
N ALA A 523 -5.19 -0.96 -21.63
CA ALA A 523 -4.95 -2.37 -21.81
C ALA A 523 -5.52 -2.70 -23.20
N PRO A 524 -4.73 -3.28 -24.13
CA PRO A 524 -5.12 -3.37 -25.52
C PRO A 524 -6.45 -4.11 -25.62
N ARG A 525 -7.53 -3.36 -25.89
CA ARG A 525 -8.85 -3.94 -26.11
C ARG A 525 -8.75 -4.76 -27.39
N VAL A 526 -8.62 -6.07 -27.22
CA VAL A 526 -8.89 -7.05 -28.26
C VAL A 526 -10.41 -7.07 -28.47
N THR A 527 -10.91 -6.02 -29.12
CA THR A 527 -12.30 -5.99 -29.59
C THR A 527 -12.38 -6.99 -30.72
N THR A 528 -12.84 -8.20 -30.41
CA THR A 528 -13.07 -9.24 -31.42
C THR A 528 -14.33 -8.89 -32.22
N ILE A 529 -14.19 -8.04 -33.23
CA ILE A 529 -15.21 -7.89 -34.27
C ILE A 529 -14.94 -8.96 -35.32
N ARG A 530 -15.79 -9.99 -35.36
CA ARG A 530 -15.89 -10.92 -36.48
C ARG A 530 -16.95 -10.40 -37.45
N GLU A 531 -16.52 -9.78 -38.55
CA GLU A 531 -17.28 -9.80 -39.81
C GLU A 531 -16.33 -10.21 -40.96
N GLY A 532 -16.89 -10.93 -41.93
CA GLY A 532 -16.11 -11.84 -42.78
C GLY A 532 -15.53 -11.22 -44.05
N ASN A 533 -14.31 -11.66 -44.39
CA ASN A 533 -13.77 -11.81 -45.74
C ASN A 533 -14.11 -10.75 -46.81
N ARG A 534 -13.55 -9.55 -46.65
CA ARG A 534 -12.77 -8.92 -47.74
C ARG A 534 -11.87 -7.78 -47.21
N VAL A 535 -10.59 -8.07 -47.01
CA VAL A 535 -9.55 -7.02 -46.90
C VAL A 535 -8.94 -6.83 -48.27
N GLN A 536 -9.35 -5.77 -48.97
CA GLN A 536 -8.67 -5.29 -50.16
C GLN A 536 -7.68 -4.22 -49.72
N VAL A 537 -6.38 -4.45 -49.86
CA VAL A 537 -5.37 -3.43 -49.57
C VAL A 537 -5.38 -2.40 -50.70
N VAL A 538 -6.02 -1.26 -50.46
CA VAL A 538 -6.02 -0.10 -51.35
C VAL A 538 -5.31 1.04 -50.63
N ASN A 539 -4.25 1.56 -51.24
CA ASN A 539 -3.54 2.75 -50.75
C ASN A 539 -4.24 4.03 -51.22
N ALA A 540 -4.16 5.06 -50.37
CA ALA A 540 -4.41 6.49 -50.65
C ALA A 540 -5.89 6.94 -50.84
N PRO A 541 -6.18 8.26 -50.74
CA PRO A 541 -5.62 9.28 -49.85
C PRO A 541 -6.73 10.03 -49.04
N PHE A 542 -6.31 10.95 -48.16
CA PHE A 542 -7.23 11.84 -47.44
C PHE A 542 -8.04 12.76 -48.36
N VAL A 543 -9.34 12.92 -48.07
CA VAL A 543 -10.18 14.01 -48.58
C VAL A 543 -10.88 14.69 -47.40
N ILE A 544 -10.75 16.01 -47.32
CA ILE A 544 -11.46 16.87 -46.36
C ILE A 544 -12.75 17.37 -47.04
N GLN A 545 -13.90 17.29 -46.37
CA GLN A 545 -15.07 18.10 -46.72
C GLN A 545 -15.83 18.61 -45.47
N PRO A 546 -16.60 19.72 -45.58
CA PRO A 546 -16.94 20.58 -44.45
C PRO A 546 -18.33 20.32 -43.82
N ILE A 547 -18.54 20.98 -42.68
CA ILE A 547 -19.75 20.97 -41.83
C ILE A 547 -20.97 21.59 -42.55
N PRO A 548 -22.17 20.99 -42.46
CA PRO A 548 -23.45 21.64 -42.80
C PRO A 548 -24.11 22.33 -41.56
N PRO A 549 -24.88 23.42 -41.75
CA PRO A 549 -25.59 24.16 -40.69
C PRO A 549 -26.93 23.48 -40.27
N PRO A 550 -27.62 23.96 -39.21
CA PRO A 550 -28.54 23.12 -38.41
C PRO A 550 -30.07 23.33 -38.62
N GLN A 551 -30.85 22.41 -38.01
CA GLN A 551 -32.32 22.46 -37.69
C GLN A 551 -33.35 22.17 -38.82
N PRO A 552 -34.63 21.80 -38.51
CA PRO A 552 -35.21 21.14 -37.31
C PRO A 552 -36.28 20.01 -37.58
N ALA A 553 -36.77 19.41 -36.48
CA ALA A 553 -38.09 18.77 -36.27
C ALA A 553 -38.39 17.32 -36.76
N ALA A 554 -39.32 16.67 -36.04
CA ALA A 554 -39.77 15.25 -36.10
C ALA A 554 -41.18 15.14 -36.81
N PRO A 555 -41.97 14.02 -36.81
CA PRO A 555 -41.85 12.73 -36.08
C PRO A 555 -42.36 11.42 -36.80
N GLN A 556 -42.39 10.31 -36.03
CA GLN A 556 -43.21 9.05 -36.14
C GLN A 556 -42.71 7.79 -36.91
N GLY A 557 -42.51 6.69 -36.15
CA GLY A 557 -43.23 5.41 -36.31
C GLY A 557 -42.63 4.22 -37.10
N GLY A 558 -42.64 2.99 -36.53
CA GLY A 558 -42.83 1.74 -37.33
C GLY A 558 -41.93 0.50 -37.09
N LEU A 559 -42.44 -0.47 -36.31
CA LEU A 559 -42.15 -1.91 -36.09
C LEU A 559 -41.25 -2.81 -37.03
N GLN A 560 -40.53 -3.75 -36.37
CA GLN A 560 -40.35 -5.22 -36.58
C GLN A 560 -39.92 -5.87 -37.94
N GLY A 561 -39.10 -6.95 -37.89
CA GLY A 561 -38.96 -7.89 -39.05
C GLY A 561 -37.84 -8.97 -39.08
N PHE A 562 -37.93 -9.99 -38.22
CA PHE A 562 -37.27 -11.34 -38.18
C PHE A 562 -36.63 -12.06 -39.43
N ILE A 563 -35.41 -12.63 -39.23
CA ILE A 563 -34.98 -14.08 -39.35
C ILE A 563 -34.41 -14.79 -40.64
N MET A 564 -33.45 -15.74 -40.39
CA MET A 564 -32.90 -16.90 -41.18
C MET A 564 -32.04 -16.68 -42.47
N ALA A 565 -31.20 -17.62 -42.98
CA ALA A 565 -30.29 -18.66 -42.45
C ALA A 565 -29.58 -19.44 -43.62
N PHE A 566 -28.67 -20.40 -43.31
CA PHE A 566 -27.96 -21.36 -44.22
C PHE A 566 -26.84 -20.80 -45.13
N ALA A 567 -25.79 -21.54 -45.56
CA ALA A 567 -25.09 -22.75 -45.10
C ALA A 567 -23.78 -22.95 -45.93
N GLY A 568 -22.84 -23.83 -45.52
CA GLY A 568 -21.78 -24.34 -46.42
C GLY A 568 -20.43 -24.74 -45.80
N ALA A 569 -20.05 -26.02 -45.91
CA ALA A 569 -18.74 -26.59 -45.52
C ALA A 569 -17.59 -26.17 -46.50
N ALA A 570 -16.27 -26.37 -46.29
CA ALA A 570 -15.58 -27.59 -45.86
C ALA A 570 -14.04 -27.41 -45.68
N GLN A 571 -13.47 -28.22 -44.77
CA GLN A 571 -12.15 -28.92 -44.77
C GLN A 571 -10.81 -28.21 -45.11
N GLY A 572 -9.79 -28.41 -44.24
CA GLY A 572 -8.37 -28.17 -44.54
C GLY A 572 -7.41 -28.12 -43.32
N ARG A 573 -6.78 -29.24 -42.95
CA ARG A 573 -5.65 -29.38 -41.97
C ARG A 573 -4.30 -29.36 -42.72
N PRO A 574 -3.12 -29.35 -42.06
CA PRO A 574 -2.65 -28.58 -40.90
C PRO A 574 -1.20 -28.02 -41.09
N ALA A 575 -0.69 -27.17 -40.19
CA ALA A 575 0.75 -27.12 -39.83
C ALA A 575 0.99 -26.24 -38.59
N VAL A 576 2.00 -26.56 -37.79
CA VAL A 576 2.32 -25.91 -36.50
C VAL A 576 3.68 -25.21 -36.59
N ALA A 577 3.74 -23.95 -36.15
CA ALA A 577 4.99 -23.30 -35.72
C ALA A 577 4.69 -22.15 -34.75
N SER A 578 5.19 -22.25 -33.51
CA SER A 578 5.19 -21.13 -32.55
C SER A 578 6.38 -20.21 -32.81
N PRO A 579 6.23 -18.91 -32.48
CA PRO A 579 7.36 -18.22 -31.84
C PRO A 579 6.97 -17.49 -30.54
N THR A 580 7.90 -17.68 -29.60
CA THR A 580 8.18 -16.99 -28.35
C THR A 580 7.87 -15.48 -28.23
N LYS A 581 7.57 -15.09 -26.99
CA LYS A 581 7.47 -13.70 -26.47
C LYS A 581 8.68 -12.82 -26.85
N ALA A 582 8.42 -11.52 -26.99
CA ALA A 582 9.41 -10.45 -26.85
C ALA A 582 8.86 -9.39 -25.88
N ASP A 583 9.71 -8.90 -24.97
CA ASP A 583 9.29 -8.14 -23.79
C ASP A 583 8.90 -6.68 -24.07
N VAL A 584 7.99 -6.18 -23.22
CA VAL A 584 7.54 -4.78 -23.20
C VAL A 584 8.43 -3.97 -22.24
N GLY A 585 9.06 -2.91 -22.74
CA GLY A 585 9.85 -1.98 -21.93
C GLY A 585 9.53 -0.52 -22.28
N ALA A 586 8.83 0.18 -21.39
CA ALA A 586 8.45 1.58 -21.59
C ALA A 586 9.62 2.53 -21.35
N ASN A 587 9.93 3.38 -22.33
CA ASN A 587 10.72 4.61 -22.21
C ASN A 587 10.49 5.46 -23.47
N ALA A 588 9.40 6.22 -23.49
CA ALA A 588 9.15 7.23 -24.51
C ALA A 588 9.34 8.61 -23.86
N ASP A 589 10.16 9.47 -24.47
CA ASP A 589 10.30 10.87 -24.08
C ASP A 589 9.03 11.65 -24.49
N THR A 590 7.95 11.51 -23.72
CA THR A 590 6.72 12.30 -23.88
C THR A 590 6.90 13.66 -23.21
N ALA A 591 7.58 14.58 -23.90
CA ALA A 591 7.54 16.00 -23.59
C ALA A 591 6.26 16.65 -24.18
N ALA A 592 5.76 17.69 -23.51
CA ALA A 592 4.67 18.53 -24.01
C ALA A 592 5.02 19.19 -25.37
N PRO A 593 4.02 19.58 -26.19
CA PRO A 593 4.27 20.18 -27.50
C PRO A 593 5.15 21.44 -27.43
N GLY A 594 6.03 21.59 -28.43
CA GLY A 594 7.15 22.53 -28.43
C GLY A 594 6.76 23.98 -28.11
N ARG A 595 7.30 24.50 -27.01
CA ARG A 595 7.34 25.93 -26.65
C ARG A 595 8.66 26.20 -25.93
N ARG A 596 9.24 27.38 -26.16
CA ARG A 596 10.48 27.79 -25.50
C ARG A 596 10.26 27.86 -23.98
N ALA A 597 11.08 27.16 -23.21
CA ALA A 597 10.88 26.99 -21.78
C ALA A 597 12.20 26.79 -21.03
N LEU A 598 12.26 27.33 -19.82
CA LEU A 598 13.30 27.08 -18.83
C LEU A 598 12.81 26.03 -17.82
N TYR A 599 13.64 25.02 -17.58
CA TYR A 599 13.39 23.95 -16.61
C TYR A 599 14.36 24.11 -15.43
N LEU A 600 13.83 24.31 -14.23
CA LEU A 600 14.62 24.47 -13.00
C LEU A 600 14.78 23.16 -12.24
N ARG A 601 15.78 23.11 -11.35
CA ARG A 601 16.01 21.99 -10.43
C ARG A 601 14.90 21.77 -9.41
N THR A 602 14.12 22.80 -9.11
CA THR A 602 12.88 22.74 -8.31
C THR A 602 11.73 22.02 -9.03
N GLY A 603 11.90 21.66 -10.30
CA GLY A 603 10.85 21.11 -11.15
C GLY A 603 9.98 22.16 -11.85
N ASP A 604 10.29 23.45 -11.67
CA ASP A 604 9.59 24.52 -12.37
C ASP A 604 9.80 24.48 -13.89
N ILE A 605 8.76 24.88 -14.61
CA ILE A 605 8.71 24.94 -16.07
C ILE A 605 8.16 26.32 -16.42
N ILE A 606 9.07 27.22 -16.79
CA ILE A 606 8.77 28.64 -17.01
C ILE A 606 8.81 28.91 -18.53
N PRO A 607 7.70 29.28 -19.19
CA PRO A 607 7.70 29.70 -20.59
C PRO A 607 8.57 30.94 -20.77
N ALA A 608 9.63 30.81 -21.55
CA ALA A 608 10.64 31.86 -21.65
C ALA A 608 11.48 31.75 -22.93
N GLU A 609 11.81 32.90 -23.51
CA GLU A 609 12.85 33.02 -24.52
C GLU A 609 14.20 33.19 -23.83
N VAL A 610 15.14 32.26 -24.04
CA VAL A 610 16.54 32.48 -23.63
C VAL A 610 17.17 33.52 -24.56
N THR A 611 17.60 34.66 -24.03
CA THR A 611 18.26 35.71 -24.82
C THR A 611 19.77 35.48 -24.86
N LYS A 612 20.40 35.16 -23.72
CA LYS A 612 21.85 35.01 -23.56
C LYS A 612 22.20 33.86 -22.62
N ILE A 613 23.36 33.23 -22.84
CA ILE A 613 24.05 32.38 -21.85
C ILE A 613 25.47 32.92 -21.69
N ASP A 614 25.96 33.03 -20.46
CA ASP A 614 27.36 33.33 -20.12
C ASP A 614 27.82 32.52 -18.90
N GLU A 615 29.08 32.69 -18.48
CA GLU A 615 29.73 31.93 -17.40
C GLU A 615 28.95 31.91 -16.07
N LYS A 616 28.05 32.88 -15.82
CA LYS A 616 27.29 32.98 -14.57
C LYS A 616 25.93 32.30 -14.65
N GLY A 617 25.33 32.20 -15.84
CA GLY A 617 23.94 31.80 -15.96
C GLY A 617 23.28 32.08 -17.30
N VAL A 618 21.96 32.18 -17.25
CA VAL A 618 21.07 32.29 -18.41
C VAL A 618 20.18 33.51 -18.24
N THR A 619 20.21 34.43 -19.21
CA THR A 619 19.25 35.53 -19.29
C THR A 619 18.04 35.07 -20.09
N ILE A 620 16.86 35.29 -19.53
CA ILE A 620 15.58 34.92 -20.11
C ILE A 620 14.65 36.13 -20.23
N ARG A 621 13.73 36.05 -21.18
CA ARG A 621 12.59 36.95 -21.36
C ARG A 621 11.30 36.15 -21.23
N THR A 622 10.34 36.65 -20.46
CA THR A 622 9.02 36.03 -20.28
C THR A 622 7.93 36.98 -20.77
N SER A 623 6.67 36.54 -20.79
CA SER A 623 5.52 37.42 -21.03
C SER A 623 5.35 38.54 -20.00
N HIS A 624 6.07 38.47 -18.87
CA HIS A 624 5.93 39.38 -17.73
C HIS A 624 7.21 40.15 -17.37
N SER A 625 8.37 39.77 -17.93
CA SER A 625 9.65 40.48 -17.71
C SER A 625 10.50 40.49 -18.98
N LYS A 626 11.14 41.65 -19.26
CA LYS A 626 11.97 41.85 -20.46
C LYS A 626 13.29 41.10 -20.42
N ASP A 627 13.94 41.08 -19.25
CA ASP A 627 15.20 40.39 -18.97
C ASP A 627 15.22 39.98 -17.48
N ALA A 628 15.27 38.67 -17.22
CA ALA A 628 15.48 38.08 -15.90
C ALA A 628 16.70 37.15 -15.97
N PHE A 629 17.52 37.12 -14.92
CA PHE A 629 18.74 36.33 -14.87
C PHE A 629 18.59 35.12 -13.96
N VAL A 630 18.96 33.94 -14.45
CA VAL A 630 18.90 32.68 -13.71
C VAL A 630 20.29 32.04 -13.62
N PRO A 631 20.87 31.91 -12.42
CA PRO A 631 22.16 31.24 -12.21
C PRO A 631 22.17 29.78 -12.66
N HIS A 632 23.33 29.28 -13.13
CA HIS A 632 23.48 27.92 -13.65
C HIS A 632 23.08 26.81 -12.67
N GLU A 633 23.36 26.97 -11.38
CA GLU A 633 23.05 26.01 -10.32
C GLU A 633 21.54 25.83 -10.09
N LYS A 634 20.69 26.74 -10.56
CA LYS A 634 19.23 26.60 -10.48
C LYS A 634 18.61 25.87 -11.69
N ILE A 635 19.38 25.65 -12.76
CA ILE A 635 18.88 25.19 -14.07
C ILE A 635 19.11 23.69 -14.25
N LYS A 636 18.15 23.00 -14.88
CA LYS A 636 18.31 21.62 -15.37
C LYS A 636 18.22 21.52 -16.89
N ALA A 637 17.40 22.33 -17.57
CA ALA A 637 17.39 22.39 -19.04
C ALA A 637 16.81 23.71 -19.59
N VAL A 638 17.10 24.02 -20.85
CA VAL A 638 16.37 25.00 -21.67
C VAL A 638 15.91 24.37 -22.99
N GLU A 639 14.67 24.65 -23.36
CA GLU A 639 14.12 24.37 -24.69
C GLU A 639 14.14 25.66 -25.51
N LEU A 640 14.83 25.62 -26.66
CA LEU A 640 15.05 26.77 -27.54
C LEU A 640 14.18 26.72 -28.81
N SER A 641 13.56 25.56 -29.11
CA SER A 641 12.71 25.35 -30.28
C SER A 641 11.24 25.64 -30.00
N GLU A 642 10.57 26.28 -30.95
CA GLU A 642 9.09 26.39 -31.02
C GLU A 642 8.47 25.22 -31.80
N GLU A 643 9.23 24.58 -32.69
CA GLU A 643 8.74 23.44 -33.45
C GLU A 643 8.70 22.17 -32.59
N PRO A 644 7.66 21.32 -32.70
CA PRO A 644 7.62 20.01 -32.07
C PRO A 644 8.81 19.16 -32.52
N ILE A 645 9.75 18.90 -31.62
CA ILE A 645 10.97 18.17 -31.97
C ILE A 645 10.62 16.71 -32.27
N ILE A 646 11.03 16.22 -33.43
CA ILE A 646 10.80 14.83 -33.85
C ILE A 646 11.26 13.87 -32.73
N PRO A 647 10.41 12.96 -32.25
CA PRO A 647 10.75 12.01 -31.19
C PRO A 647 11.64 10.90 -31.75
N VAL A 648 12.92 11.22 -31.97
CA VAL A 648 13.98 10.23 -32.25
C VAL A 648 14.14 9.36 -31.00
N ARG A 649 13.57 8.15 -31.04
CA ARG A 649 13.68 7.18 -29.94
C ARG A 649 15.15 6.90 -29.64
N LEU A 650 15.60 7.40 -28.50
CA LEU A 650 16.94 7.18 -27.99
C LEU A 650 16.99 5.77 -27.40
N ASN A 651 17.60 4.83 -28.11
CA ASN A 651 17.69 3.46 -27.62
C ASN A 651 18.50 3.41 -26.31
N LYS A 652 18.21 2.40 -25.46
CA LYS A 652 18.76 2.29 -24.11
C LYS A 652 20.29 2.43 -24.09
N ALA A 653 20.99 1.70 -24.98
CA ALA A 653 22.45 1.77 -25.13
C ALA A 653 22.99 3.16 -25.51
N LYS A 654 22.32 3.91 -26.40
CA LYS A 654 22.73 5.29 -26.74
C LYS A 654 22.47 6.24 -25.57
N ARG A 655 21.44 6.01 -24.75
CA ARG A 655 21.16 6.82 -23.54
C ARG A 655 22.21 6.56 -22.47
N GLU A 656 22.50 5.30 -22.19
CA GLU A 656 23.55 4.87 -21.25
C GLU A 656 24.89 5.47 -21.68
N ARG A 657 25.29 5.30 -22.94
CA ARG A 657 26.52 5.92 -23.50
C ARG A 657 26.55 7.45 -23.38
N LEU A 658 25.39 8.12 -23.46
CA LEU A 658 25.29 9.58 -23.27
C LEU A 658 25.33 10.01 -21.81
N LEU A 659 25.16 9.10 -20.84
CA LEU A 659 25.22 9.37 -19.40
C LEU A 659 26.48 8.82 -18.69
N THR A 660 27.16 7.81 -19.24
CA THR A 660 28.42 7.31 -18.68
C THR A 660 29.58 8.31 -18.88
N LEU A 661 30.28 8.66 -17.80
CA LEU A 661 31.46 9.52 -17.76
C LEU A 661 32.74 8.69 -17.96
N PRO A 662 33.53 8.90 -19.03
CA PRO A 662 34.81 8.22 -19.22
C PRO A 662 35.80 8.55 -18.09
N ARG A 663 36.63 7.57 -17.68
CA ARG A 663 37.59 7.70 -16.57
C ARG A 663 38.52 8.90 -16.75
N VAL A 664 39.03 9.10 -17.97
CA VAL A 664 39.88 10.25 -18.35
C VAL A 664 39.19 11.62 -18.26
N GLN A 665 37.86 11.68 -18.12
CA GLN A 665 37.08 12.91 -17.96
C GLN A 665 36.65 13.18 -16.50
N LYS A 666 37.00 12.31 -15.54
CA LYS A 666 36.64 12.51 -14.11
C LYS A 666 37.18 13.82 -13.53
N GLY A 667 38.38 14.24 -13.93
CA GLY A 667 38.98 15.50 -13.46
C GLY A 667 38.43 16.79 -14.11
N SER A 668 37.66 16.68 -15.19
CA SER A 668 36.99 17.83 -15.83
C SER A 668 35.74 17.32 -16.57
N PRO A 669 34.64 17.02 -15.83
CA PRO A 669 33.45 16.46 -16.44
C PRO A 669 32.75 17.49 -17.32
N PRO A 670 32.16 17.05 -18.45
CA PRO A 670 31.33 17.92 -19.29
C PRO A 670 30.02 18.27 -18.56
N THR A 671 29.69 19.55 -18.54
CA THR A 671 28.57 20.12 -17.77
C THR A 671 27.26 20.21 -18.54
N HIS A 672 27.26 19.88 -19.84
CA HIS A 672 26.10 20.05 -20.72
C HIS A 672 25.92 18.92 -21.73
N LEU A 673 24.66 18.65 -22.05
CA LEU A 673 24.23 17.84 -23.18
C LEU A 673 23.34 18.69 -24.10
N ILE A 674 23.81 18.91 -25.33
CA ILE A 674 23.14 19.74 -26.34
C ILE A 674 22.46 18.83 -27.36
N ARG A 675 21.19 19.08 -27.66
CA ARG A 675 20.40 18.36 -28.66
C ARG A 675 20.14 19.23 -29.89
N SER A 676 20.45 18.73 -31.09
CA SER A 676 20.07 19.39 -32.35
C SER A 676 18.59 19.19 -32.67
N LYS A 677 17.99 20.04 -33.50
CA LYS A 677 16.62 19.85 -34.01
C LYS A 677 16.43 18.50 -34.73
N ASN A 678 17.50 17.98 -35.33
CA ASN A 678 17.50 16.69 -36.04
C ASN A 678 17.65 15.47 -35.09
N GLY A 679 17.85 15.70 -33.79
CA GLY A 679 17.96 14.65 -32.78
C GLY A 679 19.39 14.12 -32.53
N ASP A 680 20.41 14.82 -33.01
CA ASP A 680 21.81 14.57 -32.63
C ASP A 680 22.09 15.11 -31.23
N TYR A 681 23.10 14.54 -30.59
CA TYR A 681 23.50 14.89 -29.23
C TYR A 681 25.01 15.17 -29.17
N LEU A 682 25.37 16.29 -28.55
CA LEU A 682 26.75 16.69 -28.27
C LEU A 682 26.93 16.87 -26.76
N ARG A 683 27.96 16.25 -26.19
CA ARG A 683 28.34 16.40 -24.78
C ARG A 683 29.54 17.35 -24.69
N GLY A 684 29.51 18.32 -23.79
CA GLY A 684 30.57 19.34 -23.64
C GLY A 684 30.28 20.31 -22.49
N ARG A 685 30.92 21.47 -22.49
CA ARG A 685 30.62 22.61 -21.61
C ARG A 685 30.20 23.80 -22.47
N VAL A 686 29.02 24.37 -22.23
CA VAL A 686 28.61 25.63 -22.86
C VAL A 686 29.44 26.77 -22.25
N VAL A 687 30.09 27.54 -23.12
CA VAL A 687 30.92 28.71 -22.75
C VAL A 687 30.10 30.00 -22.87
N GLY A 688 29.19 30.06 -23.85
CA GLY A 688 28.27 31.17 -24.01
C GLY A 688 27.29 30.97 -25.17
N MET A 689 26.23 31.77 -25.19
CA MET A 689 25.24 31.80 -26.27
C MET A 689 24.72 33.22 -26.48
N ASP A 690 24.57 33.62 -27.74
CA ASP A 690 23.93 34.87 -28.15
C ASP A 690 22.73 34.59 -29.08
N GLU A 691 22.26 35.60 -29.81
CA GLU A 691 21.12 35.46 -30.75
C GLU A 691 21.42 34.60 -31.99
N LYS A 692 22.69 34.35 -32.31
CA LYS A 692 23.13 33.71 -33.56
C LYS A 692 23.87 32.39 -33.35
N SER A 693 24.55 32.24 -32.21
CA SER A 693 25.51 31.16 -31.99
C SER A 693 25.52 30.63 -30.56
N LEU A 694 25.92 29.37 -30.42
CA LEU A 694 26.23 28.67 -29.18
C LEU A 694 27.69 28.22 -29.22
N GLN A 695 28.48 28.60 -28.20
CA GLN A 695 29.87 28.20 -28.06
C GLN A 695 29.97 27.04 -27.05
N VAL A 696 30.59 25.94 -27.46
CA VAL A 696 30.69 24.71 -26.66
C VAL A 696 32.13 24.21 -26.64
N GLU A 697 32.72 24.13 -25.46
CA GLU A 697 33.98 23.43 -25.21
C GLU A 697 33.76 21.91 -25.28
N VAL A 698 34.49 21.24 -26.17
CA VAL A 698 34.44 19.79 -26.37
C VAL A 698 35.88 19.28 -26.48
N ARG A 699 36.34 18.52 -25.48
CA ARG A 699 37.73 18.02 -25.39
C ARG A 699 38.77 19.15 -25.46
N LEU A 700 38.58 20.21 -24.66
CA LEU A 700 39.44 21.41 -24.60
C LEU A 700 39.45 22.29 -25.88
N GLU A 701 38.63 21.98 -26.89
CA GLU A 701 38.42 22.84 -28.06
C GLU A 701 37.05 23.53 -28.00
N VAL A 702 37.00 24.86 -28.14
CA VAL A 702 35.72 25.59 -28.29
C VAL A 702 35.20 25.48 -29.72
N LYS A 703 33.96 25.00 -29.87
CA LYS A 703 33.26 24.85 -31.15
C LYS A 703 32.04 25.76 -31.20
N THR A 704 31.89 26.48 -32.29
CA THR A 704 30.75 27.39 -32.53
C THR A 704 29.68 26.66 -33.33
N LEU A 705 28.46 26.62 -32.79
CA LEU A 705 27.28 26.04 -33.43
C LEU A 705 26.27 27.14 -33.76
N PRO A 706 25.63 27.11 -34.95
CA PRO A 706 24.48 28.00 -35.23
C PRO A 706 23.33 27.75 -34.25
N ARG A 707 22.80 28.82 -33.63
CA ARG A 707 21.75 28.72 -32.59
C ARG A 707 20.44 28.13 -33.13
N ASP A 708 20.10 28.42 -34.38
CA ASP A 708 18.90 27.91 -35.07
C ASP A 708 18.85 26.37 -35.18
N ARG A 709 20.01 25.70 -35.13
CA ARG A 709 20.13 24.24 -35.17
C ARG A 709 19.98 23.58 -33.79
N VAL A 710 20.10 24.34 -32.71
CA VAL A 710 20.00 23.83 -31.33
C VAL A 710 18.53 23.78 -30.93
N ALA A 711 18.06 22.59 -30.55
CA ALA A 711 16.72 22.43 -29.99
C ALA A 711 16.73 22.65 -28.47
N ARG A 712 17.70 22.02 -27.77
CA ARG A 712 17.72 21.91 -26.31
C ARG A 712 19.14 21.93 -25.76
N ILE A 713 19.31 22.46 -24.56
CA ILE A 713 20.52 22.30 -23.75
C ILE A 713 20.10 21.77 -22.37
N ILE A 714 20.74 20.70 -21.90
CA ILE A 714 20.50 20.05 -20.60
C ILE A 714 21.76 20.20 -19.75
N TRP A 715 21.61 20.58 -18.48
CA TRP A 715 22.72 20.72 -17.52
C TRP A 715 22.98 19.38 -16.83
N LEU A 716 24.24 18.99 -16.81
CA LEU A 716 24.81 17.85 -16.10
C LEU A 716 25.73 18.43 -15.02
N GLN A 717 25.56 18.10 -13.73
CA GLN A 717 26.44 18.61 -12.67
C GLN A 717 27.03 17.48 -11.82
N ALA A 718 28.02 17.82 -10.99
CA ALA A 718 28.78 16.85 -10.23
C ALA A 718 27.94 16.15 -9.16
N GLU A 719 26.96 16.84 -8.57
CA GLU A 719 26.01 16.26 -7.60
C GLU A 719 25.17 15.12 -8.22
N ASP A 720 24.95 15.15 -9.55
CA ASP A 720 24.27 14.05 -10.26
C ASP A 720 25.08 12.72 -10.18
N LEU A 721 26.41 12.78 -9.95
CA LEU A 721 27.30 11.61 -9.79
C LEU A 721 27.25 11.00 -8.37
N GLU A 722 26.89 11.80 -7.36
CA GLU A 722 26.73 11.34 -5.97
C GLU A 722 25.38 10.63 -5.80
N ALA A 723 24.31 11.20 -6.37
CA ALA A 723 22.95 10.64 -6.35
C ALA A 723 22.85 9.24 -6.98
N GLY A 724 23.79 8.88 -7.87
CA GLY A 724 23.87 7.54 -8.48
C GLY A 724 24.53 6.47 -7.62
N LYS A 725 25.14 6.81 -6.48
CA LYS A 725 25.97 5.89 -5.68
C LYS A 725 25.20 5.14 -4.59
N ASP A 726 24.23 5.79 -3.93
CA ASP A 726 23.25 5.11 -3.06
C ASP A 726 22.01 6.00 -2.80
N PRO A 727 20.79 5.59 -3.21
CA PRO A 727 19.55 6.29 -2.85
C PRO A 727 19.25 6.32 -1.35
N ALA A 728 19.82 5.40 -0.55
CA ALA A 728 19.61 5.35 0.90
C ALA A 728 20.46 6.37 1.67
N LEU A 729 21.63 6.76 1.17
CA LEU A 729 22.51 7.73 1.83
C LEU A 729 21.98 9.17 1.78
N GLN A 730 21.04 9.48 0.87
CA GLN A 730 20.38 10.79 0.82
C GLN A 730 19.36 11.03 1.97
N GLN A 731 19.19 10.09 2.90
CA GLN A 731 18.38 10.29 4.11
C GLN A 731 19.17 10.88 5.31
N GLN A 732 20.47 11.14 5.16
CA GLN A 732 21.34 11.60 6.25
C GLN A 732 21.88 13.03 6.08
N GLU A 733 20.97 13.99 5.97
CA GLU A 733 21.07 15.24 6.73
C GLU A 733 19.69 15.92 6.75
N PRO A 734 19.13 16.29 7.93
CA PRO A 734 17.95 17.12 7.95
C PRO A 734 18.36 18.53 7.50
N ALA A 735 18.11 18.83 6.23
CA ALA A 735 18.06 20.21 5.76
C ALA A 735 17.23 21.01 6.77
N LYS A 736 17.74 22.18 7.19
CA LYS A 736 17.02 23.10 8.07
C LYS A 736 15.57 23.18 7.59
N ILE A 737 14.62 23.02 8.49
CA ILE A 737 13.21 23.24 8.20
C ILE A 737 13.12 24.68 7.68
N ASP A 738 12.91 24.85 6.37
CA ASP A 738 12.54 26.15 5.81
C ASP A 738 11.21 26.50 6.52
N GLU A 739 11.22 27.56 7.33
CA GLU A 739 10.05 27.98 8.12
C GLU A 739 8.91 28.49 7.22
N GLU A 740 9.21 28.70 5.93
CA GLU A 740 8.31 29.14 4.88
C GLU A 740 7.63 27.96 4.15
N LEU A 741 6.30 28.02 4.02
CA LEU A 741 5.55 27.05 3.24
C LEU A 741 5.73 27.29 1.74
N LEU A 742 6.55 26.49 1.05
CA LEU A 742 6.62 26.54 -0.41
C LEU A 742 5.37 25.94 -1.07
N VAL A 743 4.92 26.57 -2.15
CA VAL A 743 3.83 26.09 -3.02
C VAL A 743 4.31 26.05 -4.47
N GLN A 744 3.96 24.99 -5.21
CA GLN A 744 4.13 24.92 -6.67
C GLN A 744 2.77 24.84 -7.35
N ALA A 745 2.48 25.79 -8.25
CA ALA A 745 1.27 25.79 -9.05
C ALA A 745 1.48 25.05 -10.38
N LEU A 746 0.62 24.06 -10.67
CA LEU A 746 0.61 23.26 -11.90
C LEU A 746 -0.60 23.67 -12.75
N ARG A 747 -0.33 24.18 -13.95
CA ARG A 747 -1.34 24.69 -14.90
C ARG A 747 -1.57 23.72 -16.07
N LYS A 748 -2.74 23.85 -16.71
CA LYS A 748 -3.14 23.07 -17.91
C LYS A 748 -2.16 23.13 -19.09
N ASP A 749 -1.45 24.24 -19.21
CA ASP A 749 -0.45 24.48 -20.26
C ASP A 749 0.92 23.85 -19.96
N GLY A 750 1.05 23.10 -18.86
CA GLY A 750 2.27 22.44 -18.41
C GLY A 750 3.22 23.33 -17.63
N VAL A 751 2.84 24.59 -17.37
CA VAL A 751 3.62 25.51 -16.54
C VAL A 751 3.64 25.03 -15.09
N ARG A 752 4.83 25.03 -14.50
CA ARG A 752 5.09 24.75 -13.08
C ARG A 752 5.80 25.96 -12.48
N LEU A 753 5.23 26.57 -11.45
CA LEU A 753 5.80 27.75 -10.79
C LEU A 753 5.81 27.59 -9.27
N THR A 754 7.00 27.53 -8.68
CA THR A 754 7.25 27.46 -7.25
C THR A 754 7.51 28.84 -6.65
N PHE A 755 6.85 29.14 -5.53
CA PHE A 755 6.95 30.40 -4.81
C PHE A 755 6.54 30.25 -3.34
N THR A 756 7.00 31.17 -2.49
CA THR A 756 6.45 31.36 -1.14
C THR A 756 5.16 32.18 -1.27
N PRO A 757 3.99 31.69 -0.82
CA PRO A 757 2.71 32.38 -0.98
C PRO A 757 2.47 33.34 0.20
N ASP A 758 2.25 34.62 -0.12
CA ASP A 758 2.11 35.69 0.87
C ASP A 758 0.64 35.97 1.22
N ARG A 759 -0.26 35.75 0.27
CA ARG A 759 -1.68 36.12 0.38
C ARG A 759 -2.54 35.38 -0.64
N PHE A 760 -3.75 35.02 -0.23
CA PHE A 760 -4.82 34.56 -1.09
C PHE A 760 -6.03 35.48 -0.93
N GLU A 761 -6.53 36.05 -2.03
CA GLU A 761 -7.73 36.89 -2.06
C GLU A 761 -8.61 36.53 -3.28
N GLY A 762 -9.86 36.13 -3.04
CA GLY A 762 -10.85 35.76 -4.04
C GLY A 762 -10.51 34.45 -4.79
N ASP A 763 -9.77 34.58 -5.90
CA ASP A 763 -9.28 33.47 -6.73
C ASP A 763 -7.78 33.61 -7.07
N THR A 764 -7.09 34.60 -6.48
CA THR A 764 -5.68 34.90 -6.79
C THR A 764 -4.78 34.63 -5.58
N LEU A 765 -3.82 33.74 -5.78
CA LEU A 765 -2.72 33.48 -4.86
C LEU A 765 -1.52 34.35 -5.28
N THR A 766 -1.09 35.27 -4.41
CA THR A 766 0.08 36.12 -4.64
C THR A 766 1.23 35.70 -3.73
N GLY A 767 2.45 35.83 -4.23
CA GLY A 767 3.63 35.44 -3.49
C GLY A 767 4.93 35.80 -4.19
N THR A 768 6.05 35.27 -3.70
CA THR A 768 7.39 35.58 -4.20
C THR A 768 8.11 34.33 -4.70
N SER A 769 8.45 34.31 -5.98
CA SER A 769 9.26 33.26 -6.61
C SER A 769 10.76 33.55 -6.45
N ARG A 770 11.55 32.54 -6.04
CA ARG A 770 13.02 32.60 -5.91
C ARG A 770 13.78 32.81 -7.25
N VAL A 771 13.06 32.95 -8.37
CA VAL A 771 13.60 33.21 -9.71
C VAL A 771 12.91 34.38 -10.42
N LEU A 772 11.58 34.52 -10.32
CA LEU A 772 10.84 35.58 -11.02
C LEU A 772 10.55 36.83 -10.17
N GLY A 773 10.79 36.79 -8.86
CA GLY A 773 10.33 37.84 -7.93
C GLY A 773 8.84 37.72 -7.63
N GLU A 774 8.17 38.86 -7.42
CA GLU A 774 6.72 38.88 -7.17
C GLU A 774 5.94 38.18 -8.29
N CYS A 775 5.03 37.28 -7.92
CA CYS A 775 4.17 36.55 -8.84
C CYS A 775 2.73 36.46 -8.35
N ARG A 776 1.81 36.26 -9.30
CA ARG A 776 0.38 36.07 -9.04
C ARG A 776 -0.12 34.90 -9.87
N VAL A 777 -0.87 34.01 -9.24
CA VAL A 777 -1.46 32.81 -9.86
C VAL A 777 -2.96 32.83 -9.59
N ARG A 778 -3.76 32.70 -10.64
CA ARG A 778 -5.21 32.50 -10.52
C ARG A 778 -5.51 31.01 -10.43
N LEU A 779 -6.43 30.60 -9.56
CA LEU A 779 -6.71 29.19 -9.35
C LEU A 779 -7.60 28.57 -10.45
N ASP A 780 -8.39 29.36 -11.16
CA ASP A 780 -9.15 28.88 -12.33
C ASP A 780 -8.25 28.28 -13.44
N GLU A 781 -7.05 28.82 -13.63
CA GLU A 781 -6.00 28.32 -14.54
C GLU A 781 -5.18 27.14 -13.98
N VAL A 782 -5.29 26.85 -12.68
CA VAL A 782 -4.57 25.77 -11.99
C VAL A 782 -5.38 24.47 -12.01
N ASP A 783 -4.68 23.34 -12.19
CA ASP A 783 -5.26 22.01 -11.99
C ASP A 783 -4.87 21.44 -10.62
N GLN A 784 -3.64 21.70 -10.17
CA GLN A 784 -3.09 21.21 -8.90
C GLN A 784 -2.14 22.24 -8.27
N LEU A 785 -2.28 22.47 -6.96
CA LEU A 785 -1.25 23.10 -6.13
C LEU A 785 -0.52 22.00 -5.36
N LEU A 786 0.81 21.98 -5.41
CA LEU A 786 1.66 21.19 -4.51
C LEU A 786 2.10 22.04 -3.33
N ILE A 787 2.23 21.42 -2.16
CA ILE A 787 2.48 22.08 -0.88
C ILE A 787 3.64 21.38 -0.18
N GLY A 788 4.65 22.14 0.26
CA GLY A 788 5.79 21.63 1.04
C GLY A 788 6.59 20.55 0.32
N LYS A 789 7.01 19.50 1.06
CA LYS A 789 7.88 18.41 0.56
C LYS A 789 7.28 17.59 -0.60
N ALA A 790 5.98 17.69 -0.84
CA ALA A 790 5.35 17.08 -2.02
C ALA A 790 5.90 17.64 -3.34
N ILE A 791 6.38 18.89 -3.35
CA ILE A 791 7.00 19.54 -4.51
C ILE A 791 8.24 18.76 -4.95
N GLU A 792 9.15 18.47 -4.02
CA GLU A 792 10.40 17.73 -4.28
C GLU A 792 10.12 16.29 -4.74
N LYS A 793 9.15 15.63 -4.10
CA LYS A 793 8.75 14.25 -4.42
C LYS A 793 8.16 14.11 -5.83
N GLU A 794 7.39 15.08 -6.30
CA GLU A 794 6.95 15.11 -7.71
C GLU A 794 8.07 15.55 -8.65
N ALA A 795 8.88 16.55 -8.27
CA ALA A 795 9.97 17.05 -9.11
C ALA A 795 10.95 15.94 -9.48
N ALA A 796 11.30 15.04 -8.55
CA ALA A 796 12.20 13.90 -8.81
C ALA A 796 11.74 12.96 -9.95
N GLN A 797 10.44 12.96 -10.30
CA GLN A 797 9.90 12.10 -11.35
C GLN A 797 9.96 12.73 -12.76
N LEU A 798 10.26 14.03 -12.85
CA LEU A 798 10.24 14.79 -14.12
C LEU A 798 11.35 14.36 -15.09
N THR A 799 11.04 14.45 -16.39
CA THR A 799 11.86 13.92 -17.49
C THR A 799 13.33 14.29 -17.42
N PHE A 800 13.67 15.56 -17.11
CA PHE A 800 15.06 16.05 -17.06
C PHE A 800 15.81 15.70 -15.78
N GLN A 801 15.10 15.44 -14.68
CA GLN A 801 15.71 15.08 -13.40
C GLN A 801 16.30 13.66 -13.45
N ARG A 802 15.85 12.84 -14.41
CA ARG A 802 16.35 11.49 -14.71
C ARG A 802 17.53 11.45 -15.71
N TRP A 803 18.17 12.59 -15.96
CA TRP A 803 19.43 12.70 -16.72
C TRP A 803 20.56 12.97 -15.73
N LEU A 804 21.05 11.89 -15.14
CA LEU A 804 22.15 11.87 -14.18
C LEU A 804 23.38 11.23 -14.84
N LEU A 805 24.57 11.77 -14.57
CA LEU A 805 25.82 11.14 -15.01
C LEU A 805 26.13 9.92 -14.15
N THR A 806 26.81 8.93 -14.72
CA THR A 806 27.31 7.76 -14.00
C THR A 806 28.80 7.55 -14.27
N ASP A 807 29.57 7.23 -13.23
CA ASP A 807 30.98 6.88 -13.38
C ASP A 807 31.13 5.59 -14.21
N ALA A 808 32.07 5.56 -15.16
CA ALA A 808 32.52 4.29 -15.74
C ALA A 808 33.12 3.40 -14.63
N PRO A 809 32.77 2.09 -14.55
CA PRO A 809 33.29 1.18 -13.53
C PRO A 809 34.82 1.16 -13.48
N GLU A 810 35.42 1.09 -12.30
CA GLU A 810 36.88 0.95 -12.19
C GLU A 810 37.34 -0.50 -12.42
N PRO A 811 38.42 -0.73 -13.20
CA PRO A 811 38.97 -2.06 -13.41
C PRO A 811 39.89 -2.41 -12.23
N LYS A 812 39.71 -3.59 -11.65
CA LYS A 812 40.59 -4.08 -10.57
C LYS A 812 41.85 -4.70 -11.17
N VAL A 813 43.02 -4.18 -10.79
CA VAL A 813 44.26 -4.93 -10.99
C VAL A 813 44.27 -6.07 -9.97
N THR A 814 44.47 -7.30 -10.42
CA THR A 814 44.78 -8.41 -9.51
C THR A 814 46.27 -8.35 -9.21
N GLU A 815 46.62 -7.76 -8.07
CA GLU A 815 47.97 -7.87 -7.51
C GLU A 815 48.18 -9.31 -7.04
N ASP A 816 49.26 -9.96 -7.50
CA ASP A 816 49.66 -11.31 -7.09
C ASP A 816 50.41 -11.20 -5.74
N ASP A 817 49.69 -10.74 -4.72
CA ASP A 817 50.20 -10.52 -3.38
C ASP A 817 50.50 -11.85 -2.71
N GLY A 818 51.76 -12.27 -2.78
CA GLY A 818 52.26 -13.49 -2.16
C GLY A 818 52.16 -13.46 -0.63
N GLY A 819 51.02 -13.85 -0.07
CA GLY A 819 50.85 -14.01 1.38
C GLY A 819 49.43 -14.30 1.86
N GLY A 820 48.99 -15.57 1.82
CA GLY A 820 47.78 -15.98 2.52
C GLY A 820 47.20 -17.31 2.05
N ALA A 821 47.44 -18.39 2.79
CA ALA A 821 46.99 -19.73 2.40
C ALA A 821 45.47 -19.91 2.56
N SER A 822 44.74 -19.97 1.44
CA SER A 822 43.56 -20.81 1.31
C SER A 822 43.55 -21.44 -0.10
N GLY A 823 43.45 -22.77 -0.16
CA GLY A 823 43.74 -23.52 -1.38
C GLY A 823 42.72 -23.30 -2.49
N GLY A 824 43.16 -22.66 -3.58
CA GLY A 824 42.42 -22.55 -4.84
C GLY A 824 43.39 -22.28 -5.97
N GLY A 825 43.90 -23.34 -6.61
CA GLY A 825 44.79 -23.22 -7.77
C GLY A 825 44.12 -22.44 -8.90
N GLY A 826 44.95 -21.74 -9.71
CA GLY A 826 44.51 -20.81 -10.76
C GLY A 826 43.27 -21.29 -11.50
N SER A 827 42.21 -20.49 -11.47
CA SER A 827 40.85 -20.96 -11.72
C SER A 827 40.75 -21.73 -13.04
N SER A 828 40.17 -22.93 -12.97
CA SER A 828 39.74 -23.60 -14.20
C SER A 828 38.78 -22.63 -14.89
N GLY A 829 39.08 -22.26 -16.14
CA GLY A 829 38.45 -21.14 -16.86
C GLY A 829 36.98 -21.36 -17.25
N LEU A 830 36.23 -22.07 -16.43
CA LEU A 830 34.84 -22.51 -16.55
C LEU A 830 33.89 -21.74 -15.62
N SER A 831 34.41 -21.03 -14.61
CA SER A 831 33.61 -20.40 -13.55
C SER A 831 32.88 -19.12 -13.94
N SER A 832 33.13 -18.58 -15.15
CA SER A 832 32.48 -17.36 -15.62
C SER A 832 31.05 -17.62 -16.13
N PRO A 833 30.06 -16.75 -15.80
CA PRO A 833 28.69 -16.87 -16.28
C PRO A 833 28.52 -16.59 -17.79
N LEU A 834 29.60 -16.32 -18.52
CA LEU A 834 29.63 -16.24 -19.99
C LEU A 834 29.96 -17.58 -20.65
N VAL A 835 30.62 -18.52 -19.96
CA VAL A 835 31.01 -19.82 -20.52
C VAL A 835 29.76 -20.61 -20.91
N GLY A 836 29.80 -21.22 -22.10
CA GLY A 836 28.67 -21.94 -22.69
C GLY A 836 27.59 -21.06 -23.33
N LYS A 837 27.83 -19.74 -23.47
CA LYS A 837 26.89 -18.81 -24.13
C LYS A 837 27.50 -18.19 -25.39
N PRO A 838 26.67 -17.72 -26.34
CA PRO A 838 27.13 -16.89 -27.45
C PRO A 838 27.93 -15.69 -26.96
N ALA A 839 29.07 -15.44 -27.59
CA ALA A 839 29.96 -14.33 -27.25
C ALA A 839 29.29 -12.98 -27.62
N PRO A 840 29.28 -11.97 -26.72
CA PRO A 840 28.67 -10.68 -27.02
C PRO A 840 29.32 -10.00 -28.24
N ASP A 841 28.54 -9.75 -29.30
CA ASP A 841 29.09 -9.16 -30.53
C ASP A 841 29.53 -7.70 -30.35
N PHE A 842 30.56 -7.31 -31.10
CA PHE A 842 31.13 -5.97 -31.11
C PHE A 842 31.84 -5.64 -32.43
N SER A 843 31.94 -4.33 -32.69
CA SER A 843 32.70 -3.75 -33.81
C SER A 843 33.59 -2.65 -33.24
N LEU A 844 34.91 -2.80 -33.33
CA LEU A 844 35.90 -1.83 -32.84
C LEU A 844 36.90 -1.44 -33.94
N GLU A 845 37.39 -0.22 -33.86
CA GLU A 845 38.52 0.25 -34.65
C GLU A 845 39.81 -0.45 -34.17
N GLN A 846 40.64 -0.92 -35.09
CA GLN A 846 41.95 -1.49 -34.79
C GLN A 846 43.02 -0.39 -34.81
N LEU A 847 44.14 -0.64 -34.12
CA LEU A 847 45.30 0.26 -34.11
C LEU A 847 45.83 0.59 -35.52
N GLY A 848 45.70 -0.34 -36.47
CA GLY A 848 46.05 -0.17 -37.88
C GLY A 848 44.96 0.48 -38.76
N GLY A 849 43.94 1.11 -38.18
CA GLY A 849 42.87 1.83 -38.91
C GLY A 849 41.81 0.97 -39.60
N LYS A 850 41.95 -0.35 -39.61
CA LYS A 850 40.91 -1.30 -40.03
C LYS A 850 39.85 -1.47 -38.94
N THR A 851 38.68 -1.98 -39.27
CA THR A 851 37.65 -2.34 -38.27
C THR A 851 37.69 -3.84 -38.01
N PHE A 852 37.72 -4.24 -36.74
CA PHE A 852 37.45 -5.60 -36.30
C PHE A 852 35.98 -5.77 -35.95
N ARG A 853 35.37 -6.87 -36.39
CA ARG A 853 34.04 -7.32 -35.95
C ARG A 853 34.14 -8.78 -35.53
N LEU A 854 33.55 -9.13 -34.39
CA LEU A 854 33.58 -10.51 -33.92
C LEU A 854 32.79 -11.44 -34.85
N ALA A 855 31.64 -10.98 -35.37
CA ALA A 855 30.86 -11.71 -36.37
C ALA A 855 31.67 -12.13 -37.62
N ASP A 856 32.65 -11.32 -38.07
CA ASP A 856 33.49 -11.61 -39.25
C ASP A 856 34.54 -12.71 -38.98
N ALA A 857 34.73 -13.10 -37.71
CA ALA A 857 35.68 -14.14 -37.28
C ALA A 857 35.05 -15.54 -37.13
N LYS A 858 33.75 -15.70 -37.43
CA LYS A 858 33.05 -16.99 -37.34
C LYS A 858 33.73 -18.07 -38.19
N GLY A 859 33.80 -19.30 -37.67
CA GLY A 859 34.56 -20.41 -38.24
C GLY A 859 36.02 -20.49 -37.77
N LYS A 860 36.51 -19.51 -37.01
CA LYS A 860 37.81 -19.52 -36.33
C LYS A 860 37.62 -19.57 -34.81
N VAL A 861 38.62 -20.08 -34.10
CA VAL A 861 38.68 -19.96 -32.65
C VAL A 861 39.29 -18.59 -32.32
N VAL A 862 38.58 -17.76 -31.55
CA VAL A 862 39.03 -16.40 -31.22
C VAL A 862 39.43 -16.33 -29.76
N VAL A 863 40.64 -15.83 -29.51
CA VAL A 863 41.13 -15.50 -28.18
C VAL A 863 41.11 -13.98 -28.05
N LEU A 864 40.24 -13.45 -27.18
CA LEU A 864 40.22 -12.04 -26.81
C LEU A 864 41.08 -11.84 -25.57
N ASP A 865 41.93 -10.82 -25.54
CA ASP A 865 42.75 -10.50 -24.36
C ASP A 865 42.56 -9.04 -23.95
N PHE A 866 41.92 -8.79 -22.81
CA PHE A 866 41.60 -7.45 -22.31
C PHE A 866 42.74 -6.89 -21.47
N TRP A 867 43.31 -5.75 -21.88
CA TRP A 867 44.55 -5.20 -21.31
C TRP A 867 44.62 -3.67 -21.36
N ALA A 868 45.63 -3.10 -20.69
CA ALA A 868 45.99 -1.68 -20.77
C ALA A 868 47.52 -1.48 -20.59
N THR A 869 48.09 -0.36 -21.08
CA THR A 869 49.54 -0.12 -21.05
C THR A 869 50.10 0.10 -19.64
N TRP A 870 49.26 0.57 -18.70
CA TRP A 870 49.59 0.70 -17.28
C TRP A 870 49.46 -0.62 -16.48
N CYS A 871 48.93 -1.69 -17.07
CA CYS A 871 48.72 -2.97 -16.39
C CYS A 871 50.00 -3.83 -16.41
N GLY A 872 50.80 -3.78 -15.34
CA GLY A 872 52.01 -4.59 -15.17
C GLY A 872 51.81 -6.10 -15.42
N PRO A 873 50.83 -6.76 -14.77
CA PRO A 873 50.54 -8.18 -15.00
C PRO A 873 50.11 -8.50 -16.45
N CYS A 874 49.44 -7.58 -17.13
CA CYS A 874 49.07 -7.75 -18.54
C CYS A 874 50.33 -7.81 -19.42
N LEU A 875 51.26 -6.84 -19.25
CA LEU A 875 52.51 -6.81 -20.01
C LEU A 875 53.42 -8.01 -19.75
N GLN A 876 53.31 -8.66 -18.58
CA GLN A 876 53.99 -9.91 -18.27
C GLN A 876 53.33 -11.14 -18.94
N ALA A 877 52.00 -11.18 -19.02
CA ALA A 877 51.24 -12.28 -19.60
C ALA A 877 51.23 -12.27 -21.14
N MET A 878 51.12 -11.10 -21.77
CA MET A 878 50.95 -10.95 -23.22
C MET A 878 51.99 -11.71 -24.08
N PRO A 879 53.30 -11.75 -23.78
CA PRO A 879 54.26 -12.57 -24.52
C PRO A 879 53.96 -14.08 -24.49
N GLN A 880 53.41 -14.60 -23.38
CA GLN A 880 53.01 -16.00 -23.28
C GLN A 880 51.73 -16.26 -24.09
N VAL A 881 50.74 -15.36 -23.99
CA VAL A 881 49.47 -15.45 -24.74
C VAL A 881 49.73 -15.39 -26.26
N GLU A 882 50.59 -14.48 -26.72
CA GLU A 882 51.01 -14.37 -28.13
C GLU A 882 51.71 -15.65 -28.61
N LYS A 883 52.65 -16.18 -27.82
CA LYS A 883 53.36 -17.42 -28.15
C LYS A 883 52.41 -18.61 -28.27
N VAL A 884 51.59 -18.86 -27.25
CA VAL A 884 50.69 -20.02 -27.20
C VAL A 884 49.63 -19.95 -28.28
N THR A 885 48.99 -18.80 -28.50
CA THR A 885 48.02 -18.65 -29.61
C THR A 885 48.68 -18.76 -30.98
N GLY A 886 49.95 -18.36 -31.11
CA GLY A 886 50.78 -18.55 -32.29
C GLY A 886 50.97 -20.02 -32.69
N GLU A 887 51.15 -20.92 -31.71
CA GLU A 887 51.32 -22.37 -31.93
C GLU A 887 50.11 -23.02 -32.66
N PHE A 888 48.92 -22.41 -32.57
CA PHE A 888 47.68 -22.92 -33.19
C PHE A 888 47.17 -22.06 -34.35
N ARG A 889 47.95 -21.08 -34.83
CA ARG A 889 47.53 -20.15 -35.90
C ARG A 889 47.07 -20.90 -37.16
N ASP A 890 47.82 -21.91 -37.58
CA ASP A 890 47.52 -22.71 -38.77
C ASP A 890 46.31 -23.65 -38.59
N GLN A 891 45.86 -23.85 -37.34
CA GLN A 891 44.65 -24.62 -37.00
C GLN A 891 43.40 -23.72 -36.92
N GLY A 892 43.54 -22.43 -37.25
CA GLY A 892 42.46 -21.46 -37.30
C GLY A 892 42.22 -20.69 -35.99
N VAL A 893 43.25 -20.53 -35.15
CA VAL A 893 43.20 -19.71 -33.93
C VAL A 893 43.66 -18.27 -34.21
N MET A 894 42.96 -17.27 -33.66
CA MET A 894 43.28 -15.84 -33.79
C MET A 894 43.28 -15.15 -32.42
N LEU A 895 44.34 -14.39 -32.11
CA LEU A 895 44.41 -13.51 -30.95
C LEU A 895 44.02 -12.07 -31.32
N VAL A 896 43.14 -11.46 -30.52
CA VAL A 896 42.74 -10.04 -30.60
C VAL A 896 42.87 -9.41 -29.23
N ALA A 897 43.82 -8.50 -29.07
CA ALA A 897 44.05 -7.81 -27.81
C ALA A 897 43.14 -6.57 -27.74
N VAL A 898 42.19 -6.53 -26.80
CA VAL A 898 41.25 -5.43 -26.61
C VAL A 898 41.83 -4.46 -25.59
N ASN A 899 42.28 -3.30 -26.06
CA ASN A 899 42.86 -2.27 -25.21
C ASN A 899 41.78 -1.35 -24.61
N LEU A 900 41.90 -1.04 -23.32
CA LEU A 900 40.87 -0.35 -22.54
C LEU A 900 41.11 1.17 -22.42
N GLN A 901 40.35 1.96 -23.18
CA GLN A 901 40.23 3.42 -23.02
C GLN A 901 41.52 4.26 -23.23
N GLU A 902 42.59 3.72 -23.81
CA GLU A 902 43.84 4.45 -24.07
C GLU A 902 43.92 4.98 -25.52
N SER A 903 44.85 5.91 -25.79
CA SER A 903 45.04 6.46 -27.14
C SER A 903 45.90 5.54 -28.03
N PRO A 904 45.69 5.55 -29.36
CA PRO A 904 46.55 4.83 -30.30
C PRO A 904 48.05 5.11 -30.12
N LYS A 905 48.41 6.32 -29.70
CA LYS A 905 49.82 6.73 -29.53
C LYS A 905 50.48 6.04 -28.35
N GLU A 906 49.78 5.94 -27.21
CA GLU A 906 50.28 5.26 -26.01
C GLU A 906 50.43 3.76 -26.26
N ILE A 907 49.43 3.16 -26.91
CA ILE A 907 49.39 1.74 -27.27
C ILE A 907 50.56 1.38 -28.20
N SER A 908 50.76 2.13 -29.30
CA SER A 908 51.86 1.85 -30.25
C SER A 908 53.23 1.94 -29.57
N ALA A 909 53.47 2.99 -28.76
CA ALA A 909 54.73 3.15 -28.04
C ALA A 909 54.99 1.99 -27.05
N MET A 910 53.94 1.42 -26.45
CA MET A 910 54.07 0.28 -25.56
C MET A 910 54.38 -1.02 -26.32
N LEU A 911 53.68 -1.29 -27.43
CA LEU A 911 53.92 -2.48 -28.25
C LEU A 911 55.34 -2.50 -28.84
N GLU A 912 55.83 -1.37 -29.34
CA GLU A 912 57.21 -1.21 -29.82
C GLU A 912 58.24 -1.54 -28.73
N ARG A 913 58.04 -1.01 -27.51
CA ARG A 913 58.93 -1.24 -26.37
C ARG A 913 59.02 -2.71 -25.95
N HIS A 914 57.91 -3.45 -26.02
CA HIS A 914 57.85 -4.87 -25.67
C HIS A 914 58.05 -5.83 -26.86
N LYS A 915 58.20 -5.29 -28.10
CA LYS A 915 58.37 -6.05 -29.35
C LYS A 915 57.23 -7.03 -29.64
N LEU A 916 56.00 -6.67 -29.25
CA LEU A 916 54.78 -7.47 -29.44
C LEU A 916 54.12 -7.14 -30.78
N ASN A 917 53.61 -8.15 -31.52
CA ASN A 917 53.00 -7.96 -32.84
C ASN A 917 51.52 -8.40 -32.84
N LEU A 918 50.74 -7.69 -32.05
CA LEU A 918 49.35 -8.04 -31.75
C LEU A 918 48.33 -7.30 -32.62
N THR A 919 47.24 -7.98 -32.96
CA THR A 919 46.05 -7.32 -33.50
C THR A 919 45.31 -6.64 -32.36
N VAL A 920 45.48 -5.32 -32.22
CA VAL A 920 44.85 -4.54 -31.13
C VAL A 920 43.55 -3.88 -31.60
N ALA A 921 42.47 -4.11 -30.86
CA ALA A 921 41.18 -3.44 -30.98
C ALA A 921 41.02 -2.39 -29.87
N LEU A 922 40.47 -1.21 -30.21
CA LEU A 922 40.47 -0.02 -29.35
C LEU A 922 39.12 0.18 -28.67
N ASP A 923 38.95 -0.31 -27.43
CA ASP A 923 37.73 -0.12 -26.62
C ASP A 923 37.75 1.26 -25.94
N LYS A 924 37.66 2.31 -26.77
CA LYS A 924 37.86 3.73 -26.40
C LYS A 924 36.88 4.24 -25.32
N ASP A 925 35.75 3.57 -25.11
CA ASP A 925 34.78 3.91 -24.06
C ASP A 925 34.54 2.78 -23.03
N GLY A 926 35.15 1.60 -23.19
CA GLY A 926 35.05 0.49 -22.23
C GLY A 926 33.77 -0.36 -22.36
N ALA A 927 32.95 -0.09 -23.38
CA ALA A 927 31.66 -0.76 -23.57
C ALA A 927 31.80 -2.23 -24.00
N VAL A 928 32.94 -2.64 -24.58
CA VAL A 928 33.21 -4.05 -24.89
C VAL A 928 33.70 -4.77 -23.64
N ALA A 929 34.57 -4.15 -22.84
CA ALA A 929 35.01 -4.66 -21.54
C ALA A 929 33.81 -4.97 -20.63
N GLU A 930 32.84 -4.06 -20.53
CA GLU A 930 31.63 -4.25 -19.73
C GLU A 930 30.80 -5.46 -20.20
N LYS A 931 30.56 -5.60 -21.51
CA LYS A 931 29.85 -6.76 -22.09
C LYS A 931 30.51 -8.10 -21.75
N TYR A 932 31.84 -8.12 -21.78
CA TYR A 932 32.66 -9.30 -21.45
C TYR A 932 32.97 -9.42 -19.95
N LYS A 933 32.41 -8.53 -19.12
CA LYS A 933 32.63 -8.45 -17.67
C LYS A 933 34.12 -8.40 -17.29
N ALA A 934 34.94 -7.76 -18.12
CA ALA A 934 36.37 -7.52 -17.91
C ALA A 934 36.60 -6.46 -16.83
N ASN A 935 36.10 -6.76 -15.62
CA ASN A 935 36.20 -5.93 -14.43
C ASN A 935 37.54 -6.10 -13.71
N ALA A 936 38.38 -7.03 -14.18
CA ALA A 936 39.77 -7.20 -13.82
C ALA A 936 40.60 -7.52 -15.06
N ILE A 937 41.88 -7.14 -15.06
CA ILE A 937 42.81 -7.37 -16.17
C ILE A 937 44.18 -7.90 -15.68
N PRO A 938 44.87 -8.75 -16.46
CA PRO A 938 44.46 -9.28 -17.78
C PRO A 938 43.27 -10.25 -17.67
N GLN A 939 42.39 -10.22 -18.68
CA GLN A 939 41.32 -11.20 -18.83
C GLN A 939 41.34 -11.77 -20.24
N THR A 940 41.54 -13.08 -20.35
CA THR A 940 41.62 -13.79 -21.63
C THR A 940 40.37 -14.65 -21.84
N VAL A 941 39.68 -14.49 -22.98
CA VAL A 941 38.41 -15.17 -23.31
C VAL A 941 38.59 -15.99 -24.58
N ILE A 942 38.25 -17.28 -24.56
CA ILE A 942 38.28 -18.17 -25.73
C ILE A 942 36.88 -18.38 -26.25
N ILE A 943 36.72 -18.24 -27.56
CA ILE A 943 35.47 -18.38 -28.31
C ILE A 943 35.65 -19.47 -29.38
N ASP A 944 34.70 -20.40 -29.49
CA ASP A 944 34.70 -21.47 -30.49
C ASP A 944 34.35 -20.97 -31.92
N ARG A 945 34.37 -21.91 -32.88
CA ARG A 945 34.09 -21.61 -34.30
C ARG A 945 32.63 -21.21 -34.54
N GLU A 946 31.74 -21.66 -33.67
CA GLU A 946 30.30 -21.44 -33.71
C GLU A 946 29.93 -20.03 -33.17
N GLY A 947 30.78 -19.48 -32.29
CA GLY A 947 30.69 -18.15 -31.70
C GLY A 947 30.36 -18.14 -30.21
N ASN A 948 30.56 -19.23 -29.47
CA ASN A 948 30.28 -19.34 -28.03
C ASN A 948 31.57 -19.25 -27.21
N VAL A 949 31.48 -18.68 -26.00
CA VAL A 949 32.60 -18.61 -25.06
C VAL A 949 32.85 -20.00 -24.46
N THR A 950 34.02 -20.59 -24.70
CA THR A 950 34.39 -21.90 -24.17
C THR A 950 35.19 -21.82 -22.88
N ARG A 951 36.04 -20.80 -22.71
CA ARG A 951 36.81 -20.55 -21.48
C ARG A 951 37.01 -19.05 -21.24
N LEU A 952 37.21 -18.68 -19.98
CA LEU A 952 37.61 -17.35 -19.54
C LEU A 952 38.60 -17.45 -18.38
N PHE A 953 39.74 -16.76 -18.50
CA PHE A 953 40.79 -16.66 -17.49
C PHE A 953 40.90 -15.22 -17.00
N VAL A 954 41.24 -15.03 -15.72
CA VAL A 954 41.50 -13.72 -15.10
C VAL A 954 42.84 -13.82 -14.35
N GLY A 955 43.73 -12.86 -14.58
CA GLY A 955 45.08 -12.83 -14.00
C GLY A 955 46.16 -13.45 -14.89
N GLY A 956 47.42 -13.11 -14.61
CA GLY A 956 48.60 -13.43 -15.43
C GLY A 956 49.55 -14.48 -14.83
N GLY A 957 49.04 -15.39 -13.99
CA GLY A 957 49.86 -16.29 -13.17
C GLY A 957 50.75 -17.27 -13.98
N PRO A 958 51.77 -17.88 -13.34
CA PRO A 958 52.85 -18.61 -14.03
C PRO A 958 52.42 -19.84 -14.83
N HIS A 959 51.20 -20.36 -14.62
CA HIS A 959 50.64 -21.50 -15.35
C HIS A 959 49.70 -21.10 -16.50
N LEU A 960 49.47 -19.80 -16.74
CA LEU A 960 48.52 -19.31 -17.75
C LEU A 960 48.81 -19.88 -19.14
N GLY A 961 50.08 -19.94 -19.56
CA GLY A 961 50.45 -20.46 -20.87
C GLY A 961 50.04 -21.92 -21.11
N ASP A 962 50.16 -22.78 -20.09
CA ASP A 962 49.80 -24.19 -20.21
C ASP A 962 48.29 -24.40 -20.12
N GLN A 963 47.61 -23.67 -19.22
CA GLN A 963 46.15 -23.65 -19.13
C GLN A 963 45.48 -23.14 -20.41
N LEU A 964 46.04 -22.09 -21.03
CA LEU A 964 45.60 -21.55 -22.31
C LEU A 964 45.82 -22.56 -23.45
N ARG A 965 46.96 -23.27 -23.46
CA ARG A 965 47.27 -24.31 -24.45
C ARG A 965 46.27 -25.46 -24.39
N GLU A 966 46.01 -26.01 -23.20
CA GLU A 966 45.04 -27.09 -22.99
C GLU A 966 43.62 -26.63 -23.39
N ALA A 967 43.24 -25.41 -23.02
CA ALA A 967 41.94 -24.84 -23.35
C ALA A 967 41.72 -24.62 -24.86
N ILE A 968 42.74 -24.17 -25.58
CA ILE A 968 42.71 -24.04 -27.04
C ILE A 968 42.60 -25.43 -27.68
N GLN A 969 43.40 -26.42 -27.24
CA GLN A 969 43.32 -27.79 -27.75
C GLN A 969 41.94 -28.42 -27.51
N ALA A 970 41.36 -28.25 -26.33
CA ALA A 970 40.01 -28.74 -26.02
C ALA A 970 38.93 -28.06 -26.88
N THR A 971 39.09 -26.76 -27.16
CA THR A 971 38.17 -26.00 -28.05
C THR A 971 38.33 -26.41 -29.52
N LEU A 972 39.53 -26.80 -29.95
CA LEU A 972 39.79 -27.28 -31.32
C LEU A 972 39.29 -28.71 -31.56
N GLY A 973 39.31 -29.58 -30.52
CA GLY A 973 39.01 -31.01 -30.62
C GLY A 973 37.52 -31.41 -30.68
N GLY A 974 36.60 -30.51 -30.32
CA GLY A 974 35.16 -30.73 -30.40
C GLY A 974 34.58 -31.73 -29.37
N PRO A 975 33.23 -31.93 -29.36
CA PRO A 975 32.56 -32.70 -28.30
C PRO A 975 32.80 -34.22 -28.31
N ASP A 976 33.24 -34.79 -29.43
CA ASP A 976 33.26 -36.26 -29.64
C ASP A 976 34.50 -36.97 -29.05
N ALA A 977 35.48 -36.24 -28.50
CA ALA A 977 36.76 -36.79 -28.04
C ALA A 977 36.71 -37.52 -26.66
N LYS A 978 35.53 -37.88 -26.13
CA LYS A 978 35.39 -38.63 -24.86
C LYS A 978 34.41 -39.82 -24.95
N LYS A 979 34.85 -40.89 -25.62
CA LYS A 979 34.33 -42.26 -25.42
C LYS A 979 35.46 -43.31 -25.35
N THR A 980 36.15 -43.34 -24.22
CA THR A 980 36.88 -44.53 -23.76
C THR A 980 36.73 -44.64 -22.25
N PRO A 981 36.02 -45.64 -21.70
CA PRO A 981 35.85 -45.79 -20.26
C PRO A 981 37.08 -46.46 -19.65
N VAL A 982 37.68 -45.83 -18.62
CA VAL A 982 38.60 -46.52 -17.71
C VAL A 982 37.79 -47.06 -16.54
N SER A 983 37.58 -48.38 -16.51
CA SER A 983 37.06 -49.09 -15.35
C SER A 983 38.09 -49.12 -14.22
N GLY A 984 37.69 -48.79 -12.99
CA GLY A 984 38.58 -48.74 -11.82
C GLY A 984 38.72 -50.06 -11.05
N GLY A 985 39.44 -49.98 -9.92
CA GLY A 985 39.72 -51.07 -8.97
C GLY A 985 41.07 -50.86 -8.28
N THR A 986 41.15 -50.06 -7.21
CA THR A 986 41.04 -50.45 -5.76
C THR A 986 42.28 -51.13 -5.17
N ASP A 987 43.01 -50.34 -4.38
CA ASP A 987 43.87 -50.59 -3.20
C ASP A 987 44.78 -51.83 -3.03
N PRO A 988 45.95 -51.64 -2.37
CA PRO A 988 46.95 -52.69 -2.17
C PRO A 988 46.75 -53.50 -0.87
N LYS A 989 46.95 -54.82 -0.94
CA LYS A 989 47.38 -55.64 0.21
C LYS A 989 48.19 -56.88 -0.23
N GLU A 990 49.44 -56.91 0.22
CA GLU A 990 50.33 -58.08 0.29
C GLU A 990 50.28 -58.71 1.70
N PRO A 991 50.90 -59.88 1.95
CA PRO A 991 51.15 -61.03 1.07
C PRO A 991 50.58 -62.33 1.68
N ALA A 992 50.85 -63.48 1.05
CA ALA A 992 50.26 -64.79 1.34
C ALA A 992 50.52 -65.36 2.76
N LYS A 993 49.44 -65.79 3.44
CA LYS A 993 49.09 -67.22 3.55
C LYS A 993 47.66 -67.44 4.04
#